data_AF-A0A7U9QWG1-F1
#
_entry.id   AF-A0A7U9QWG1-F1
#
_cell.length_a   1.000
_cell.length_b   1.000
_cell.length_c   1.000
_cell.angle_alpha   90.00
_cell.angle_beta   90.00
_cell.angle_gamma   90.00
#
_symmetry.space_group_name_H-M   'P 1'
#
loop_
_entity.id
_entity.type
_entity.pdbx_description
1 polymer ?
#
loop_
_entity_poly.entity_id
_entity_poly.type
_entity_poly.pdbx_seq_one_letter_code
_entity_poly.pdbx_strand_id
1 'polypeptide(L)'
;MLYDIRKYAQTARKAAAEGIVMLRNFEGLLPLGEGSRIAVFGRNQYNYYKSGTGSGGLVNTAYVVGIRDAMEKSSFILNQTVGKAYEEWLEEHPYDKGKGWGNEPWVQEEMPLSDELVSLAARESDVAIIVIGRSAGEDHDNEAKPGSYLLAELEEQMVSKVCGAFEKTIVLLNVGNIIDMKWVEKYQPSAVLYVWQGGQEGGNGVLDVLCGALSPSGRLTDTIAYDIEDYPSTKNFGDERENCYEEDIYVGYRYFETFAKDKVMYPFGFGLSYTTFDCINKRIEEERDGDGFTACCTVINTGKAAGKETIMVFCEPPQGRLGKPARVLVGFAKTKELLPGEKEELSIRIPKYNLASYDDSGVTGYRSCYVLEAGEYKFWMGTDVRSGEYAGSTYYQDLLVAERLQEALAPTKAFGRMRPEMIPPEGMEQETLELRKAGRTDAGGKTADGGTSYYRPVIEDTPLRTVNPMERRNQNLPETVPYKGDMGYCLPDVEAGTVSMEEFLSQLTDEELVWLTRGEGMNSPKTTPGTGGAFGGVTEELLKYGIPIGCCSDGPSGIRLDCGNLAFSMPNGTCLACTFNEQLCEELYQWEGLELRKNKVDNLLGPGLNIHRNPLNGRNFEYFSEDPFISGKMAAAQLKGLHKYGVTGTIKHFACNSQETHRNEVNALVSERALREVYLKGFEIAVREGGAYSVMSSYNPVNGIWTSSNYDLLTTILRKEWGFTGIVMTDWWAKGNEEGEEGSRRNMAPMIRAQNDLYMVAADAKSNSNKDNLMEKLEEGSLTRGELARVADNICQYLMTAPSYWRMKGLESDLDKELEKCPSPEEEMIQQAKEIEVNQQAEIRPEEIRLGDGEASYFRILVKEKGDYQLEMYCRSAVENDVVQLALSIWQDHQLIQTLSLAGAARSWTRFQVELNPIGKDGCSLKFFSRQSGMEIKDIKIARIKH
;
A
#
# COMPACT_ATOMS: atom_id res chain seq x y z
N MET A 1 -16.55 10.64 -23.06
CA MET A 1 -16.66 9.62 -21.99
C MET A 1 -15.86 10.12 -20.81
N LEU A 2 -16.43 10.03 -19.60
CA LEU A 2 -15.78 10.48 -18.38
C LEU A 2 -14.64 9.54 -17.96
N TYR A 3 -14.84 8.23 -18.10
CA TYR A 3 -13.80 7.21 -17.95
C TYR A 3 -13.10 6.97 -19.30
N ASP A 4 -11.79 7.20 -19.36
CA ASP A 4 -10.96 6.93 -20.54
C ASP A 4 -9.72 6.14 -20.11
N ILE A 5 -9.76 4.83 -20.36
CA ILE A 5 -8.70 3.89 -19.97
C ILE A 5 -7.33 4.27 -20.56
N ARG A 6 -7.29 4.98 -21.69
CA ARG A 6 -6.01 5.42 -22.29
C ARG A 6 -5.41 6.57 -21.50
N LYS A 7 -6.23 7.47 -20.95
CA LYS A 7 -5.74 8.54 -20.05
C LYS A 7 -5.34 7.98 -18.70
N TYR A 8 -6.06 6.97 -18.20
CA TYR A 8 -5.65 6.23 -17.01
C TYR A 8 -4.26 5.60 -17.24
N ALA A 9 -4.07 4.88 -18.35
CA ALA A 9 -2.79 4.32 -18.75
C ALA A 9 -1.67 5.37 -18.87
N GLN A 10 -1.93 6.51 -19.50
CA GLN A 10 -0.95 7.61 -19.60
C GLN A 10 -0.57 8.19 -18.23
N THR A 11 -1.54 8.34 -17.32
CA THR A 11 -1.31 8.84 -15.97
C THR A 11 -0.47 7.84 -15.17
N ALA A 12 -0.79 6.55 -15.26
CA ALA A 12 -0.03 5.48 -14.61
C ALA A 12 1.40 5.34 -15.16
N ARG A 13 1.58 5.42 -16.48
CA ARG A 13 2.90 5.46 -17.13
C ARG A 13 3.75 6.63 -16.62
N LYS A 14 3.15 7.81 -16.52
CA LYS A 14 3.81 9.00 -15.97
C LYS A 14 4.16 8.83 -14.49
N ALA A 15 3.27 8.25 -13.69
CA ALA A 15 3.54 7.95 -12.29
C ALA A 15 4.69 6.94 -12.13
N ALA A 16 4.72 5.88 -12.95
CA ALA A 16 5.83 4.94 -13.00
C ALA A 16 7.15 5.65 -13.33
N ALA A 17 7.18 6.47 -14.39
CA ALA A 17 8.37 7.21 -14.81
C ALA A 17 8.84 8.25 -13.77
N GLU A 18 7.92 9.02 -13.16
CA GLU A 18 8.26 9.99 -12.12
C GLU A 18 8.71 9.34 -10.80
N GLY A 19 8.36 8.07 -10.57
CA GLY A 19 8.81 7.28 -9.43
C GLY A 19 10.19 6.65 -9.62
N ILE A 20 10.74 6.61 -10.84
CA ILE A 20 12.08 6.06 -11.11
C ILE A 20 13.14 6.89 -10.40
N VAL A 21 13.95 6.23 -9.57
CA VAL A 21 15.04 6.86 -8.82
C VAL A 21 16.37 6.47 -9.45
N MET A 22 17.02 7.42 -10.11
CA MET A 22 18.36 7.22 -10.68
C MET A 22 19.41 7.48 -9.61
N LEU A 23 20.21 6.47 -9.28
CA LEU A 23 21.25 6.55 -8.25
C LEU A 23 22.62 6.92 -8.81
N ARG A 24 22.86 6.54 -10.07
CA ARG A 24 24.14 6.74 -10.75
C ARG A 24 23.92 6.98 -12.24
N ASN A 25 24.69 7.91 -12.81
CA ASN A 25 24.77 8.17 -14.26
C ASN A 25 26.15 8.73 -14.64
N PHE A 26 27.14 7.84 -14.70
CA PHE A 26 28.53 8.18 -14.98
C PHE A 26 28.69 8.76 -16.40
N GLU A 27 29.41 9.88 -16.50
CA GLU A 27 29.64 10.64 -17.75
C GLU A 27 28.38 11.00 -18.54
N GLY A 28 27.19 10.96 -17.91
CA GLY A 28 25.92 11.23 -18.57
C GLY A 28 25.57 10.19 -19.64
N LEU A 29 25.84 8.90 -19.39
CA LEU A 29 25.45 7.81 -20.28
C LEU A 29 23.98 7.84 -20.66
N LEU A 30 23.10 8.07 -19.67
CA LEU A 30 21.67 8.25 -19.88
C LEU A 30 21.33 9.74 -20.06
N PRO A 31 20.37 10.08 -20.94
CA PRO A 31 19.53 9.16 -21.73
C PRO A 31 20.24 8.56 -22.95
N LEU A 32 19.76 7.41 -23.43
CA LEU A 32 20.22 6.75 -24.65
C LEU A 32 19.66 7.43 -25.90
N GLY A 33 20.48 7.54 -26.94
CA GLY A 33 20.06 8.08 -28.24
C GLY A 33 19.30 7.08 -29.11
N GLU A 34 18.57 7.59 -30.10
CA GLU A 34 17.92 6.77 -31.12
C GLU A 34 18.92 5.84 -31.83
N GLY A 35 18.50 4.62 -32.16
CA GLY A 35 19.34 3.64 -32.86
C GLY A 35 20.45 3.00 -32.01
N SER A 36 20.54 3.31 -30.71
CA SER A 36 21.49 2.65 -29.80
C SER A 36 21.35 1.13 -29.88
N ARG A 37 22.48 0.42 -30.03
CA ARG A 37 22.49 -1.06 -30.03
C ARG A 37 22.65 -1.57 -28.61
N ILE A 38 21.68 -2.33 -28.13
CA ILE A 38 21.56 -2.67 -26.71
C ILE A 38 21.53 -4.18 -26.54
N ALA A 39 22.41 -4.70 -25.69
CA ALA A 39 22.32 -6.06 -25.18
C ALA A 39 21.60 -6.04 -23.83
N VAL A 40 20.44 -6.71 -23.74
CA VAL A 40 19.65 -6.78 -22.50
C VAL A 40 19.88 -8.13 -21.84
N PHE A 41 20.37 -8.11 -20.61
CA PHE A 41 20.65 -9.25 -19.75
C PHE A 41 19.70 -9.27 -18.54
N GLY A 42 19.58 -10.45 -17.94
CA GLY A 42 18.68 -10.73 -16.84
C GLY A 42 17.35 -11.27 -17.35
N ARG A 43 16.85 -12.37 -16.76
CA ARG A 43 15.59 -13.00 -17.20
C ARG A 43 14.37 -12.11 -17.01
N ASN A 44 14.44 -11.17 -16.06
CA ASN A 44 13.33 -10.27 -15.74
C ASN A 44 12.99 -9.31 -16.89
N GLN A 45 13.82 -9.24 -17.94
CA GLN A 45 13.43 -8.60 -19.20
C GLN A 45 12.19 -9.25 -19.84
N TYR A 46 12.00 -10.57 -19.67
CA TYR A 46 10.84 -11.34 -20.15
C TYR A 46 9.82 -11.62 -19.04
N ASN A 47 10.24 -11.57 -17.77
CA ASN A 47 9.37 -11.78 -16.60
C ASN A 47 9.38 -10.54 -15.71
N TYR A 48 8.79 -9.46 -16.22
CA TYR A 48 8.69 -8.19 -15.52
C TYR A 48 7.74 -8.29 -14.32
N TYR A 49 8.20 -7.86 -13.14
CA TYR A 49 7.38 -7.72 -11.96
C TYR A 49 6.57 -6.43 -12.01
N LYS A 50 5.27 -6.54 -12.28
CA LYS A 50 4.33 -5.41 -12.26
C LYS A 50 3.93 -4.98 -10.84
N SER A 51 4.02 -5.90 -9.87
CA SER A 51 3.60 -5.73 -8.46
C SER A 51 4.33 -6.73 -7.57
N GLY A 52 4.14 -6.63 -6.25
CA GLY A 52 4.43 -7.72 -5.31
C GLY A 52 3.43 -8.86 -5.44
N THR A 53 3.51 -9.85 -4.55
CA THR A 53 2.56 -10.96 -4.42
C THR A 53 1.53 -10.69 -3.32
N GLY A 54 0.52 -11.56 -3.19
CA GLY A 54 -0.56 -11.39 -2.20
C GLY A 54 -1.65 -10.43 -2.65
N SER A 55 -2.47 -9.97 -1.70
CA SER A 55 -3.71 -9.21 -1.96
C SER A 55 -3.49 -7.98 -2.84
N GLY A 56 -2.43 -7.22 -2.58
CA GLY A 56 -2.02 -6.04 -3.34
C GLY A 56 -1.35 -6.30 -4.70
N GLY A 57 -1.23 -7.56 -5.14
CA GLY A 57 -0.59 -7.95 -6.40
C GLY A 57 -1.48 -8.73 -7.38
N LEU A 58 -2.74 -8.98 -6.99
CA LEU A 58 -3.65 -9.91 -7.66
C LEU A 58 -4.67 -9.22 -8.59
N VAL A 59 -4.29 -8.09 -9.19
CA VAL A 59 -5.09 -7.40 -10.22
C VAL A 59 -5.02 -8.19 -11.54
N ASN A 60 -6.18 -8.57 -12.08
CA ASN A 60 -6.23 -9.10 -13.45
C ASN A 60 -6.24 -7.92 -14.42
N THR A 61 -5.25 -7.85 -15.30
CA THR A 61 -5.12 -6.77 -16.28
C THR A 61 -5.24 -7.31 -17.70
N ALA A 62 -5.72 -6.48 -18.62
CA ALA A 62 -5.82 -6.81 -20.04
C ALA A 62 -4.45 -7.09 -20.69
N TYR A 63 -3.40 -6.43 -20.18
CA TYR A 63 -2.03 -6.58 -20.66
C TYR A 63 -1.03 -6.12 -19.60
N VAL A 64 0.25 -6.43 -19.83
CA VAL A 64 1.40 -5.87 -19.12
C VAL A 64 2.45 -5.57 -20.17
N VAL A 65 3.02 -4.36 -20.15
CA VAL A 65 4.17 -4.01 -20.98
C VAL A 65 5.43 -4.07 -20.12
N GLY A 66 6.23 -5.11 -20.30
CA GLY A 66 7.53 -5.26 -19.67
C GLY A 66 8.58 -4.31 -20.28
N ILE A 67 9.77 -4.27 -19.64
CA ILE A 67 10.87 -3.40 -20.07
C ILE A 67 11.31 -3.74 -21.51
N ARG A 68 11.48 -5.04 -21.81
CA ARG A 68 11.86 -5.48 -23.15
C ARG A 68 10.77 -5.18 -24.18
N ASP A 69 9.49 -5.47 -23.87
CA ASP A 69 8.36 -5.21 -24.77
C ASP A 69 8.28 -3.75 -25.20
N ALA A 70 8.54 -2.83 -24.27
CA ALA A 70 8.60 -1.40 -24.57
C ALA A 70 9.78 -1.07 -25.48
N MET A 71 10.97 -1.61 -25.18
CA MET A 71 12.18 -1.38 -25.96
C MET A 71 12.09 -1.93 -27.38
N GLU A 72 11.44 -3.09 -27.59
CA GLU A 72 11.22 -3.68 -28.92
C GLU A 72 10.34 -2.80 -29.83
N LYS A 73 9.45 -2.00 -29.24
CA LYS A 73 8.60 -1.03 -29.95
C LYS A 73 9.23 0.34 -30.10
N SER A 74 10.48 0.51 -29.65
CA SER A 74 11.21 1.78 -29.66
C SER A 74 12.17 1.90 -30.86
N SER A 75 12.93 2.99 -30.90
CA SER A 75 14.02 3.19 -31.86
C SER A 75 15.31 2.42 -31.52
N PHE A 76 15.38 1.74 -30.36
CA PHE A 76 16.56 0.98 -29.96
C PHE A 76 16.70 -0.30 -30.80
N ILE A 77 17.95 -0.74 -31.00
CA ILE A 77 18.26 -1.95 -31.74
C ILE A 77 18.70 -3.02 -30.74
N LEU A 78 17.81 -3.96 -30.43
CA LEU A 78 18.11 -5.01 -29.44
C LEU A 78 18.98 -6.13 -30.03
N ASN A 79 19.95 -6.58 -29.25
CA ASN A 79 20.84 -7.67 -29.60
C ASN A 79 20.08 -8.99 -29.72
N GLN A 80 19.92 -9.47 -30.96
CA GLN A 80 19.18 -10.69 -31.26
C GLN A 80 19.88 -11.96 -30.76
N THR A 81 21.22 -11.96 -30.71
CA THR A 81 22.00 -13.10 -30.20
C THR A 81 21.69 -13.34 -28.72
N VAL A 82 21.71 -12.28 -27.91
CA VAL A 82 21.38 -12.36 -26.48
C VAL A 82 19.91 -12.71 -26.28
N GLY A 83 19.01 -12.06 -27.02
CA GLY A 83 17.57 -12.35 -26.92
C GLY A 83 17.23 -13.81 -27.23
N LYS A 84 17.76 -14.34 -28.34
CA LYS A 84 17.56 -15.73 -28.71
C LYS A 84 18.11 -16.70 -27.67
N ALA A 85 19.27 -16.41 -27.08
CA ALA A 85 19.84 -17.27 -26.03
C ALA A 85 18.93 -17.35 -24.79
N TYR A 86 18.35 -16.22 -24.36
CA TYR A 86 17.39 -16.21 -23.26
C TYR A 86 16.08 -16.91 -23.63
N GLU A 87 15.54 -16.69 -24.82
CA GLU A 87 14.33 -17.37 -25.30
C GLU A 87 14.49 -18.90 -25.29
N GLU A 88 15.58 -19.41 -25.87
CA GLU A 88 15.88 -20.85 -25.89
C GLU A 88 16.07 -21.41 -24.47
N TRP A 89 16.71 -20.66 -23.57
CA TRP A 89 16.91 -21.09 -22.19
C TRP A 89 15.60 -21.12 -21.38
N LEU A 90 14.71 -20.13 -21.58
CA LEU A 90 13.42 -20.01 -20.90
C LEU A 90 12.43 -21.12 -21.28
N GLU A 91 12.59 -21.76 -22.45
CA GLU A 91 11.79 -22.95 -22.83
C GLU A 91 12.04 -24.12 -21.87
N GLU A 92 13.26 -24.26 -21.37
CA GLU A 92 13.66 -25.31 -20.41
C GLU A 92 13.53 -24.85 -18.95
N HIS A 93 13.51 -23.53 -18.70
CA HIS A 93 13.48 -22.91 -17.37
C HIS A 93 12.28 -21.96 -17.24
N PRO A 94 11.04 -22.48 -17.29
CA PRO A 94 9.84 -21.66 -17.23
C PRO A 94 9.76 -20.88 -15.92
N TYR A 95 8.97 -19.81 -15.92
CA TYR A 95 8.70 -19.04 -14.72
C TYR A 95 8.07 -19.91 -13.62
N ASP A 96 8.66 -19.90 -12.43
CA ASP A 96 8.12 -20.59 -11.26
C ASP A 96 7.04 -19.72 -10.61
N LYS A 97 5.78 -20.14 -10.76
CA LYS A 97 4.62 -19.48 -10.14
C LYS A 97 4.41 -19.89 -8.67
N GLY A 98 5.18 -20.85 -8.17
CA GLY A 98 4.90 -21.49 -6.88
C GLY A 98 3.60 -22.29 -6.89
N LYS A 99 3.23 -22.82 -5.71
CA LYS A 99 1.98 -23.58 -5.51
C LYS A 99 1.18 -23.01 -4.33
N GLY A 100 0.09 -22.31 -4.64
CA GLY A 100 -0.83 -21.76 -3.63
C GLY A 100 -0.43 -20.35 -3.15
N TRP A 101 -1.13 -19.86 -2.12
CA TRP A 101 -0.93 -18.52 -1.55
C TRP A 101 0.48 -18.36 -0.95
N GLY A 102 1.13 -17.23 -1.20
CA GLY A 102 2.44 -16.88 -0.61
C GLY A 102 3.63 -17.72 -1.06
N ASN A 103 3.44 -18.70 -1.94
CA ASN A 103 4.48 -19.67 -2.33
C ASN A 103 5.17 -19.35 -3.66
N GLU A 104 4.80 -18.27 -4.35
CA GLU A 104 5.54 -17.78 -5.51
C GLU A 104 6.93 -17.29 -5.04
N PRO A 105 8.04 -17.83 -5.58
CA PRO A 105 9.36 -17.41 -5.16
C PRO A 105 9.63 -15.96 -5.58
N TRP A 106 10.20 -15.20 -4.67
CA TRP A 106 10.46 -13.78 -4.84
C TRP A 106 11.67 -13.46 -5.73
N VAL A 107 12.42 -14.49 -6.08
CA VAL A 107 13.48 -14.47 -7.08
C VAL A 107 13.28 -15.67 -7.99
N GLN A 108 13.61 -15.49 -9.25
CA GLN A 108 13.58 -16.56 -10.23
C GLN A 108 15.01 -16.99 -10.56
N GLU A 109 15.19 -18.25 -10.96
CA GLU A 109 16.49 -18.73 -11.43
C GLU A 109 16.96 -17.87 -12.60
N GLU A 110 18.20 -17.36 -12.55
CA GLU A 110 18.79 -16.55 -13.63
C GLU A 110 19.59 -17.44 -14.60
N MET A 111 19.69 -17.03 -15.87
CA MET A 111 20.45 -17.77 -16.88
C MET A 111 21.96 -17.64 -16.63
N PRO A 112 22.72 -18.74 -16.50
CA PRO A 112 24.17 -18.66 -16.43
C PRO A 112 24.76 -18.16 -17.76
N LEU A 113 25.59 -17.12 -17.71
CA LEU A 113 26.20 -16.52 -18.90
C LEU A 113 27.56 -17.13 -19.23
N SER A 114 27.78 -17.53 -20.49
CA SER A 114 29.11 -17.92 -20.98
C SER A 114 29.95 -16.69 -21.36
N ASP A 115 31.27 -16.80 -21.23
CA ASP A 115 32.18 -15.71 -21.59
C ASP A 115 32.13 -15.42 -23.09
N GLU A 116 31.88 -16.44 -23.92
CA GLU A 116 31.69 -16.31 -25.35
C GLU A 116 30.45 -15.49 -25.71
N LEU A 117 29.31 -15.74 -25.06
CA LEU A 117 28.07 -15.00 -25.29
C LEU A 117 28.24 -13.53 -24.93
N VAL A 118 28.78 -13.25 -23.75
CA VAL A 118 28.99 -11.88 -23.27
C VAL A 118 30.00 -11.14 -24.15
N SER A 119 31.10 -11.78 -24.53
CA SER A 119 32.11 -11.18 -25.42
C SER A 119 31.60 -10.95 -26.84
N LEU A 120 30.71 -11.79 -27.34
CA LEU A 120 30.05 -11.57 -28.62
C LEU A 120 29.07 -10.39 -28.52
N ALA A 121 28.24 -10.36 -27.48
CA ALA A 121 27.30 -9.27 -27.24
C ALA A 121 28.01 -7.90 -27.13
N ALA A 122 29.15 -7.85 -26.44
CA ALA A 122 29.96 -6.63 -26.30
C ALA A 122 30.54 -6.12 -27.62
N ARG A 123 30.76 -7.00 -28.60
CA ARG A 123 31.21 -6.60 -29.95
C ARG A 123 30.07 -6.12 -30.84
N GLU A 124 28.84 -6.55 -30.56
CA GLU A 124 27.65 -6.30 -31.37
C GLU A 124 26.77 -5.16 -30.82
N SER A 125 27.04 -4.67 -29.61
CA SER A 125 26.20 -3.69 -28.91
C SER A 125 27.03 -2.58 -28.27
N ASP A 126 26.45 -1.39 -28.19
CA ASP A 126 27.10 -0.19 -27.65
C ASP A 126 26.94 -0.06 -26.13
N VAL A 127 25.84 -0.63 -25.60
CA VAL A 127 25.46 -0.56 -24.19
C VAL A 127 24.89 -1.91 -23.75
N ALA A 128 25.20 -2.33 -22.53
CA ALA A 128 24.48 -3.42 -21.86
C ALA A 128 23.46 -2.86 -20.86
N ILE A 129 22.29 -3.47 -20.81
CA ILE A 129 21.31 -3.27 -19.75
C ILE A 129 21.17 -4.59 -18.99
N ILE A 130 21.26 -4.54 -17.66
CA ILE A 130 21.02 -5.67 -16.76
C ILE A 130 19.73 -5.39 -16.00
N VAL A 131 18.76 -6.30 -16.07
CA VAL A 131 17.52 -6.21 -15.30
C VAL A 131 17.58 -7.18 -14.13
N ILE A 132 17.55 -6.66 -12.90
CA ILE A 132 17.50 -7.45 -11.67
C ILE A 132 16.09 -7.36 -11.10
N GLY A 133 15.44 -8.51 -10.90
CA GLY A 133 14.08 -8.59 -10.41
C GLY A 133 13.96 -9.12 -8.99
N ARG A 134 13.08 -8.51 -8.20
CA ARG A 134 12.62 -9.05 -6.91
C ARG A 134 11.13 -8.80 -6.75
N SER A 135 10.41 -9.83 -6.33
CA SER A 135 9.09 -9.67 -5.72
C SER A 135 9.20 -9.65 -4.21
N ALA A 136 8.09 -9.35 -3.55
CA ALA A 136 7.89 -9.48 -2.12
C ALA A 136 6.39 -9.53 -1.86
N GLY A 137 5.95 -9.94 -0.67
CA GLY A 137 4.54 -10.12 -0.40
C GLY A 137 4.20 -10.38 1.06
N GLU A 138 2.95 -10.77 1.27
CA GLU A 138 2.39 -11.02 2.59
C GLU A 138 2.91 -12.33 3.21
N ASP A 139 2.80 -12.43 4.54
CA ASP A 139 3.06 -13.62 5.37
C ASP A 139 4.53 -14.07 5.48
N HIS A 140 5.43 -13.47 4.69
CA HIS A 140 6.87 -13.71 4.72
C HIS A 140 7.63 -12.38 4.76
N ASP A 141 8.84 -12.38 5.31
CA ASP A 141 9.77 -11.26 5.19
C ASP A 141 10.94 -11.61 4.27
N ASN A 142 11.61 -10.58 3.74
CA ASN A 142 12.88 -10.74 3.06
C ASN A 142 13.96 -11.17 4.06
N GLU A 143 15.01 -11.79 3.53
CA GLU A 143 16.12 -12.26 4.32
C GLU A 143 17.43 -11.64 3.79
N ALA A 144 18.38 -11.40 4.70
CA ALA A 144 19.72 -10.95 4.38
C ALA A 144 20.58 -12.06 3.73
N LYS A 145 20.08 -12.65 2.63
CA LYS A 145 20.70 -13.78 1.92
C LYS A 145 20.66 -13.59 0.40
N PRO A 146 21.51 -14.32 -0.35
CA PRO A 146 21.48 -14.34 -1.81
C PRO A 146 20.09 -14.70 -2.36
N GLY A 147 19.60 -13.93 -3.33
CA GLY A 147 18.28 -14.14 -3.93
C GLY A 147 17.11 -13.53 -3.14
N SER A 148 17.39 -12.73 -2.11
CA SER A 148 16.39 -11.90 -1.44
C SER A 148 16.93 -10.47 -1.34
N TYR A 149 17.40 -10.04 -0.18
CA TYR A 149 18.04 -8.72 -0.03
C TYR A 149 19.38 -8.62 -0.76
N LEU A 150 20.13 -9.72 -0.89
CA LEU A 150 21.40 -9.76 -1.63
C LEU A 150 21.16 -10.27 -3.07
N LEU A 151 22.09 -9.94 -3.98
CA LEU A 151 22.13 -10.56 -5.30
C LEU A 151 22.25 -12.09 -5.17
N ALA A 152 21.51 -12.82 -6.00
CA ALA A 152 21.68 -14.26 -6.15
C ALA A 152 23.04 -14.55 -6.78
N GLU A 153 23.55 -15.76 -6.59
CA GLU A 153 24.89 -16.12 -7.07
C GLU A 153 25.04 -15.93 -8.59
N LEU A 154 24.04 -16.36 -9.38
CA LEU A 154 24.06 -16.20 -10.84
C LEU A 154 23.86 -14.74 -11.28
N GLU A 155 23.15 -13.92 -10.50
CA GLU A 155 23.02 -12.49 -10.77
C GLU A 155 24.33 -11.74 -10.51
N GLU A 156 25.00 -12.04 -9.40
CA GLU A 156 26.33 -11.51 -9.08
C GLU A 156 27.34 -11.88 -10.18
N GLN A 157 27.31 -13.13 -10.66
CA GLN A 157 28.12 -13.58 -11.79
C GLN A 157 27.78 -12.83 -13.08
N MET A 158 26.49 -12.63 -13.38
CA MET A 158 26.04 -11.85 -14.52
C MET A 158 26.53 -10.40 -14.45
N VAL A 159 26.33 -9.72 -13.32
CA VAL A 159 26.79 -8.34 -13.11
C VAL A 159 28.30 -8.24 -13.29
N SER A 160 29.05 -9.15 -12.69
CA SER A 160 30.51 -9.23 -12.82
C SER A 160 30.95 -9.38 -14.29
N LYS A 161 30.40 -10.37 -15.01
CA LYS A 161 30.78 -10.66 -16.40
C LYS A 161 30.41 -9.53 -17.36
N VAL A 162 29.19 -9.01 -17.25
CA VAL A 162 28.69 -7.96 -18.15
C VAL A 162 29.43 -6.65 -17.90
N CYS A 163 29.64 -6.25 -16.64
CA CYS A 163 30.43 -5.05 -16.31
C CYS A 163 31.92 -5.21 -16.69
N GLY A 164 32.46 -6.43 -16.67
CA GLY A 164 33.83 -6.70 -17.12
C GLY A 164 34.01 -6.66 -18.64
N ALA A 165 32.95 -6.88 -19.41
CA ALA A 165 33.01 -6.98 -20.87
C ALA A 165 32.54 -5.73 -21.62
N PHE A 166 31.66 -4.93 -21.01
CA PHE A 166 31.09 -3.71 -21.62
C PHE A 166 31.63 -2.44 -20.95
N GLU A 167 31.99 -1.44 -21.76
CA GLU A 167 32.39 -0.11 -21.25
C GLU A 167 31.18 0.68 -20.69
N LYS A 168 29.98 0.42 -21.22
CA LYS A 168 28.74 1.12 -20.88
C LYS A 168 27.71 0.13 -20.38
N THR A 169 27.42 0.17 -19.08
CA THR A 169 26.46 -0.73 -18.44
C THR A 169 25.41 0.04 -17.65
N ILE A 170 24.17 -0.39 -17.76
CA ILE A 170 23.03 0.16 -17.03
C ILE A 170 22.42 -0.99 -16.22
N VAL A 171 22.16 -0.78 -14.94
CA VAL A 171 21.42 -1.74 -14.11
C VAL A 171 20.07 -1.16 -13.73
N LEU A 172 19.00 -1.90 -14.05
CA LEU A 172 17.62 -1.57 -13.73
C LEU A 172 17.12 -2.52 -12.65
N LEU A 173 16.72 -1.97 -11.51
CA LEU A 173 16.19 -2.73 -10.37
C LEU A 173 14.66 -2.75 -10.43
N ASN A 174 14.10 -3.81 -10.98
CA ASN A 174 12.66 -4.11 -11.00
C ASN A 174 12.28 -4.84 -9.71
N VAL A 175 12.29 -4.10 -8.61
CA VAL A 175 12.18 -4.61 -7.23
C VAL A 175 11.06 -3.92 -6.47
N GLY A 176 10.40 -4.62 -5.55
CA GLY A 176 9.36 -4.04 -4.69
C GLY A 176 9.93 -3.16 -3.56
N ASN A 177 11.09 -3.55 -3.02
CA ASN A 177 11.72 -2.97 -1.84
C ASN A 177 13.17 -2.57 -2.14
N ILE A 178 13.81 -1.79 -1.27
CA ILE A 178 15.26 -1.58 -1.34
C ILE A 178 16.01 -2.89 -1.08
N ILE A 179 17.13 -3.09 -1.79
CA ILE A 179 18.02 -4.25 -1.67
C ILE A 179 19.45 -3.79 -1.34
N ASP A 180 20.37 -4.73 -1.12
CA ASP A 180 21.80 -4.43 -1.00
C ASP A 180 22.32 -3.70 -2.25
N MET A 181 23.15 -2.68 -2.02
CA MET A 181 23.71 -1.85 -3.09
C MET A 181 25.24 -1.84 -3.10
N LYS A 182 25.92 -2.60 -2.23
CA LYS A 182 27.40 -2.64 -2.17
C LYS A 182 28.04 -3.08 -3.49
N TRP A 183 27.36 -3.91 -4.26
CA TRP A 183 27.80 -4.34 -5.59
C TRP A 183 28.00 -3.18 -6.58
N VAL A 184 27.36 -2.01 -6.37
CA VAL A 184 27.56 -0.82 -7.20
C VAL A 184 28.99 -0.29 -7.09
N GLU A 185 29.56 -0.23 -5.89
CA GLU A 185 30.97 0.18 -5.70
C GLU A 185 31.94 -0.88 -6.23
N LYS A 186 31.57 -2.16 -6.08
CA LYS A 186 32.37 -3.31 -6.51
C LYS A 186 32.51 -3.41 -8.03
N TYR A 187 31.42 -3.26 -8.78
CA TYR A 187 31.39 -3.46 -10.24
C TYR A 187 31.27 -2.16 -11.05
N GLN A 188 30.97 -1.04 -10.40
CA GLN A 188 30.95 0.30 -10.99
C GLN A 188 30.15 0.42 -12.30
N PRO A 189 28.91 -0.10 -12.37
CA PRO A 189 28.08 0.08 -13.56
C PRO A 189 27.94 1.56 -13.92
N SER A 190 27.84 1.88 -15.21
CA SER A 190 27.78 3.29 -15.65
C SER A 190 26.51 3.98 -15.15
N ALA A 191 25.36 3.29 -15.12
CA ALA A 191 24.13 3.82 -14.53
C ALA A 191 23.38 2.78 -13.69
N VAL A 192 22.66 3.24 -12.67
CA VAL A 192 21.83 2.40 -11.79
C VAL A 192 20.53 3.12 -11.49
N LEU A 193 19.40 2.44 -11.71
CA LEU A 193 18.07 2.99 -11.48
C LEU A 193 17.19 1.99 -10.73
N TYR A 194 16.55 2.45 -9.66
CA TYR A 194 15.35 1.80 -9.14
C TYR A 194 14.20 2.12 -10.07
N VAL A 195 13.70 1.09 -10.78
CA VAL A 195 12.52 1.20 -11.65
C VAL A 195 11.26 0.64 -11.00
N TRP A 196 11.42 0.08 -9.79
CA TRP A 196 10.35 -0.44 -8.95
C TRP A 196 9.46 -1.46 -9.67
N GLN A 197 8.19 -1.55 -9.26
CA GLN A 197 7.14 -2.33 -9.90
C GLN A 197 6.04 -1.34 -10.35
N GLY A 198 6.13 -0.92 -11.61
CA GLY A 198 5.33 0.17 -12.19
C GLY A 198 3.96 -0.21 -12.75
N GLY A 199 3.37 -1.35 -12.35
CA GLY A 199 2.07 -1.79 -12.88
C GLY A 199 2.11 -2.17 -14.36
N GLN A 200 0.95 -2.16 -15.03
CA GLN A 200 0.81 -2.62 -16.42
C GLN A 200 1.54 -1.76 -17.46
N GLU A 201 1.86 -0.51 -17.12
CA GLU A 201 2.57 0.44 -17.98
C GLU A 201 4.04 0.65 -17.59
N GLY A 202 4.54 -0.11 -16.60
CA GLY A 202 5.86 0.18 -16.02
C GLY A 202 7.01 0.11 -17.01
N GLY A 203 7.02 -0.86 -17.95
CA GLY A 203 8.04 -0.93 -19.00
C GLY A 203 8.03 0.30 -19.92
N ASN A 204 6.85 0.86 -20.22
CA ASN A 204 6.73 2.10 -20.99
C ASN A 204 7.27 3.31 -20.21
N GLY A 205 7.05 3.38 -18.89
CA GLY A 205 7.63 4.42 -18.04
C GLY A 205 9.16 4.32 -17.94
N VAL A 206 9.70 3.09 -17.89
CA VAL A 206 11.14 2.85 -17.97
C VAL A 206 11.70 3.32 -19.31
N LEU A 207 11.03 3.00 -20.41
CA LEU A 207 11.43 3.45 -21.74
C LEU A 207 11.48 4.98 -21.83
N ASP A 208 10.47 5.69 -21.28
CA ASP A 208 10.44 7.16 -21.29
C ASP A 208 11.67 7.78 -20.65
N VAL A 209 12.14 7.18 -19.54
CA VAL A 209 13.36 7.60 -18.87
C VAL A 209 14.59 7.21 -19.68
N LEU A 210 14.68 5.97 -20.15
CA LEU A 210 15.86 5.48 -20.90
C LEU A 210 16.11 6.28 -22.18
N CYS A 211 15.08 6.69 -22.92
CA CYS A 211 15.22 7.46 -24.15
C CYS A 211 15.23 8.99 -23.93
N GLY A 212 15.06 9.45 -22.68
CA GLY A 212 15.07 10.88 -22.35
C GLY A 212 13.79 11.63 -22.72
N ALA A 213 12.70 10.92 -23.05
CA ALA A 213 11.39 11.53 -23.19
C ALA A 213 10.92 12.16 -21.88
N LEU A 214 11.30 11.55 -20.75
CA LEU A 214 11.17 12.13 -19.42
C LEU A 214 12.52 12.06 -18.71
N SER A 215 12.92 13.16 -18.06
CA SER A 215 14.05 13.12 -17.14
C SER A 215 13.64 12.42 -15.85
N PRO A 216 14.49 11.53 -15.28
CA PRO A 216 14.22 10.96 -13.97
C PRO A 216 14.11 12.09 -12.94
N SER A 217 13.13 11.93 -12.05
CA SER A 217 12.81 12.91 -11.00
C SER A 217 12.29 12.25 -9.72
N GLY A 218 12.44 10.93 -9.60
CA GLY A 218 12.13 10.20 -8.38
C GLY A 218 13.17 10.46 -7.30
N ARG A 219 12.74 10.37 -6.06
CA ARG A 219 13.55 10.59 -4.85
C ARG A 219 13.35 9.40 -3.91
N LEU A 220 14.43 8.87 -3.32
CA LEU A 220 14.32 7.77 -2.37
C LEU A 220 13.42 8.13 -1.19
N THR A 221 12.50 7.25 -0.85
CA THR A 221 11.67 7.37 0.35
C THR A 221 12.23 6.62 1.55
N ASP A 222 13.34 5.91 1.37
CA ASP A 222 14.05 5.16 2.40
C ASP A 222 15.55 5.45 2.33
N THR A 223 16.22 5.37 3.47
CA THR A 223 17.68 5.44 3.51
C THR A 223 18.29 4.09 3.12
N ILE A 224 19.26 4.08 2.20
CA ILE A 224 20.01 2.87 1.85
C ILE A 224 21.35 2.89 2.60
N ALA A 225 21.47 2.02 3.60
CA ALA A 225 22.71 1.81 4.36
C ALA A 225 23.68 0.84 3.65
N TYR A 226 24.94 0.80 4.12
CA TYR A 226 25.96 -0.12 3.63
C TYR A 226 25.68 -1.58 4.02
N ASP A 227 25.32 -1.81 5.28
CA ASP A 227 25.02 -3.14 5.79
C ASP A 227 23.62 -3.21 6.41
N ILE A 228 22.99 -4.38 6.32
CA ILE A 228 21.67 -4.61 6.94
C ILE A 228 21.70 -4.42 8.46
N GLU A 229 22.85 -4.70 9.08
CA GLU A 229 23.08 -4.52 10.52
C GLU A 229 23.23 -3.05 10.94
N ASP A 230 23.39 -2.12 9.99
CA ASP A 230 23.47 -0.69 10.30
C ASP A 230 22.08 -0.08 10.57
N TYR A 231 20.99 -0.73 10.12
CA TYR A 231 19.64 -0.26 10.39
C TYR A 231 19.29 -0.44 11.88
N PRO A 232 18.71 0.58 12.53
CA PRO A 232 18.53 0.58 13.98
C PRO A 232 17.52 -0.47 14.47
N SER A 233 16.63 -0.91 13.59
CA SER A 233 15.60 -1.91 13.87
C SER A 233 16.08 -3.35 13.74
N THR A 234 17.20 -3.62 13.05
CA THR A 234 17.64 -5.00 12.69
C THR A 234 17.83 -5.89 13.91
N LYS A 235 18.37 -5.36 15.01
CA LYS A 235 18.52 -6.07 16.29
C LYS A 235 17.18 -6.59 16.84
N ASN A 236 16.08 -5.89 16.56
CA ASN A 236 14.75 -6.15 17.10
C ASN A 236 13.72 -6.34 15.98
N PHE A 237 14.09 -7.09 14.93
CA PHE A 237 13.23 -7.45 13.81
C PHE A 237 13.37 -8.95 13.52
N GLY A 238 12.26 -9.59 13.15
CA GLY A 238 12.18 -11.01 12.83
C GLY A 238 11.84 -11.92 14.01
N ASP A 239 11.55 -11.38 15.21
CA ASP A 239 11.11 -12.22 16.35
C ASP A 239 9.69 -12.75 16.10
N GLU A 240 9.42 -13.99 16.52
CA GLU A 240 8.14 -14.66 16.30
C GLU A 240 7.03 -14.19 17.25
N ARG A 241 7.39 -13.55 18.37
CA ARG A 241 6.48 -13.24 19.48
C ARG A 241 6.47 -11.77 19.85
N GLU A 242 7.61 -11.11 19.86
CA GLU A 242 7.68 -9.72 20.30
C GLU A 242 8.91 -9.00 19.76
N ASN A 243 8.68 -7.84 19.15
CA ASN A 243 9.73 -6.91 18.76
C ASN A 243 9.74 -5.71 19.71
N CYS A 244 10.88 -5.48 20.36
CA CYS A 244 11.12 -4.29 21.17
C CYS A 244 11.57 -3.14 20.27
N TYR A 245 10.77 -2.08 20.16
CA TYR A 245 11.10 -0.93 19.31
C TYR A 245 12.07 0.01 20.04
N GLU A 246 13.25 -0.53 20.40
CA GLU A 246 14.34 0.16 21.13
C GLU A 246 14.81 1.41 20.36
N GLU A 247 14.70 1.43 19.04
CA GLU A 247 15.04 2.59 18.22
C GLU A 247 14.09 3.79 18.40
N ASP A 248 12.90 3.57 18.96
CA ASP A 248 11.92 4.63 19.27
C ASP A 248 11.62 5.52 18.06
N ILE A 249 11.70 6.85 18.19
CA ILE A 249 11.52 7.79 17.07
C ILE A 249 12.67 7.78 16.05
N TYR A 250 13.78 7.08 16.31
CA TYR A 250 14.97 7.05 15.46
C TYR A 250 14.84 5.92 14.42
N VAL A 251 13.82 6.02 13.57
CA VAL A 251 13.62 5.12 12.41
C VAL A 251 14.21 5.75 11.15
N GLY A 252 14.93 4.96 10.35
CA GLY A 252 15.48 5.40 9.07
C GLY A 252 16.44 6.58 9.21
N TYR A 253 16.29 7.61 8.37
CA TYR A 253 17.14 8.80 8.37
C TYR A 253 17.16 9.54 9.71
N ARG A 254 16.10 9.42 10.55
CA ARG A 254 16.10 9.99 11.90
C ARG A 254 17.22 9.40 12.75
N TYR A 255 17.54 8.12 12.57
CA TYR A 255 18.70 7.48 13.19
C TYR A 255 20.00 7.86 12.48
N PHE A 256 20.08 7.61 11.17
CA PHE A 256 21.34 7.74 10.44
C PHE A 256 21.90 9.16 10.49
N GLU A 257 21.06 10.17 10.30
CA GLU A 257 21.50 11.57 10.34
C GLU A 257 21.80 12.07 11.75
N THR A 258 21.36 11.35 12.78
CA THR A 258 21.59 11.70 14.19
C THR A 258 22.75 10.93 14.81
N PHE A 259 23.06 9.72 14.34
CA PHE A 259 24.02 8.83 15.01
C PHE A 259 25.06 8.19 14.09
N ALA A 260 24.75 7.93 12.82
CA ALA A 260 25.51 7.00 11.97
C ALA A 260 25.59 7.44 10.50
N LYS A 261 25.97 8.69 10.25
CA LYS A 261 25.99 9.27 8.89
C LYS A 261 26.91 8.52 7.92
N ASP A 262 28.02 8.00 8.43
CA ASP A 262 29.02 7.24 7.69
C ASP A 262 28.52 5.85 7.23
N LYS A 263 27.39 5.38 7.78
CA LYS A 263 26.77 4.09 7.40
C LYS A 263 25.80 4.17 6.24
N VAL A 264 25.58 5.36 5.68
CA VAL A 264 24.63 5.57 4.59
C VAL A 264 25.34 5.61 3.25
N MET A 265 24.88 4.78 2.32
CA MET A 265 25.30 4.79 0.92
C MET A 265 24.50 5.80 0.10
N TYR A 266 23.17 5.78 0.25
CA TYR A 266 22.27 6.76 -0.39
C TYR A 266 21.28 7.30 0.65
N PRO A 267 21.26 8.63 0.90
CA PRO A 267 20.42 9.21 1.94
C PRO A 267 18.95 9.31 1.51
N PHE A 268 18.06 9.42 2.50
CA PHE A 268 16.65 9.74 2.27
C PHE A 268 16.49 10.98 1.36
N GLY A 269 15.65 10.87 0.35
CA GLY A 269 15.39 11.89 -0.67
C GLY A 269 16.38 11.90 -1.84
N PHE A 270 17.44 11.08 -1.83
CA PHE A 270 18.41 11.08 -2.92
C PHE A 270 17.81 10.64 -4.26
N GLY A 271 18.28 11.25 -5.35
CA GLY A 271 17.88 10.92 -6.72
C GLY A 271 18.55 11.86 -7.72
N LEU A 272 18.94 11.33 -8.88
CA LEU A 272 19.58 12.10 -9.94
C LEU A 272 18.59 12.47 -11.05
N SER A 273 18.97 13.49 -11.83
CA SER A 273 18.24 13.98 -13.00
C SER A 273 19.18 14.03 -14.21
N TYR A 274 18.65 14.16 -15.43
CA TYR A 274 19.46 14.44 -16.63
C TYR A 274 19.87 15.91 -16.73
N THR A 275 19.29 16.75 -15.89
CA THR A 275 19.63 18.17 -15.78
C THR A 275 20.09 18.52 -14.37
N THR A 276 20.48 19.77 -14.18
CA THR A 276 20.88 20.33 -12.89
C THR A 276 19.93 21.43 -12.49
N PHE A 277 19.75 21.61 -11.18
CA PHE A 277 18.87 22.64 -10.63
C PHE A 277 19.62 23.46 -9.59
N ASP A 278 19.41 24.78 -9.63
CA ASP A 278 19.76 25.67 -8.53
C ASP A 278 18.50 26.00 -7.74
N CYS A 279 18.62 26.06 -6.41
CA CYS A 279 17.57 26.51 -5.53
C CYS A 279 18.05 27.76 -4.80
N ILE A 280 17.46 28.92 -5.10
CA ILE A 280 17.88 30.22 -4.57
C ILE A 280 16.76 30.88 -3.77
N ASN A 281 17.06 32.00 -3.11
CA ASN A 281 16.09 32.79 -2.33
C ASN A 281 15.35 31.99 -1.25
N LYS A 282 16.02 30.94 -0.73
CA LYS A 282 15.54 30.10 0.37
C LYS A 282 15.27 30.96 1.61
N ARG A 283 14.05 30.90 2.12
CA ARG A 283 13.68 31.62 3.35
C ARG A 283 12.48 30.97 4.03
N ILE A 284 12.37 31.21 5.32
CA ILE A 284 11.20 30.87 6.13
C ILE A 284 10.47 32.16 6.51
N GLU A 285 9.17 32.20 6.24
CA GLU A 285 8.27 33.30 6.61
C GLU A 285 7.26 32.78 7.64
N GLU A 286 7.01 33.52 8.71
CA GLU A 286 5.96 33.16 9.68
C GLU A 286 4.58 33.52 9.11
N GLU A 287 3.60 32.64 9.28
CA GLU A 287 2.23 32.90 8.85
C GLU A 287 1.59 34.03 9.68
N ARG A 288 0.70 34.81 9.06
CA ARG A 288 0.08 35.98 9.70
C ARG A 288 -0.79 35.64 10.91
N ASP A 289 -1.35 34.44 10.91
CA ASP A 289 -2.16 33.90 12.02
C ASP A 289 -1.29 33.31 13.14
N GLY A 290 0.01 33.17 12.92
CA GLY A 290 0.95 32.53 13.84
C GLY A 290 0.77 31.02 13.95
N ASP A 291 0.03 30.37 13.06
CA ASP A 291 -0.24 28.92 13.10
C ASP A 291 0.81 28.07 12.36
N GLY A 292 1.85 28.70 11.83
CA GLY A 292 2.93 27.99 11.17
C GLY A 292 3.85 28.91 10.40
N PHE A 293 4.50 28.32 9.41
CA PHE A 293 5.48 28.95 8.56
C PHE A 293 5.19 28.64 7.09
N THR A 294 5.66 29.50 6.20
CA THR A 294 5.79 29.20 4.78
C THR A 294 7.26 29.22 4.39
N ALA A 295 7.68 28.11 3.79
CA ALA A 295 8.98 27.89 3.23
C ALA A 295 8.96 28.34 1.75
N CYS A 296 9.75 29.36 1.42
CA CYS A 296 9.80 29.94 0.07
C CYS A 296 11.17 29.70 -0.59
N CYS A 297 11.18 29.34 -1.87
CA CYS A 297 12.38 29.32 -2.69
C CYS A 297 12.07 29.52 -4.18
N THR A 298 13.12 29.72 -4.99
CA THR A 298 13.03 29.71 -6.45
C THR A 298 13.91 28.60 -6.99
N VAL A 299 13.33 27.65 -7.71
CA VAL A 299 14.05 26.57 -8.39
C VAL A 299 14.29 26.97 -9.84
N ILE A 300 15.51 26.81 -10.31
CA ILE A 300 15.93 27.16 -11.68
C ILE A 300 16.55 25.92 -12.30
N ASN A 301 16.09 25.51 -13.47
CA ASN A 301 16.79 24.50 -14.26
C ASN A 301 18.02 25.13 -14.91
N THR A 302 19.20 24.73 -14.47
CA THR A 302 20.49 25.28 -14.91
C THR A 302 21.21 24.40 -15.92
N GLY A 303 20.73 23.19 -16.14
CA GLY A 303 21.33 22.25 -17.07
C GLY A 303 20.80 22.38 -18.49
N LYS A 304 20.87 21.28 -19.25
CA LYS A 304 20.61 21.25 -20.71
C LYS A 304 19.37 20.46 -21.11
N ALA A 305 18.76 19.73 -20.18
CA ALA A 305 17.56 18.94 -20.42
C ALA A 305 16.38 19.51 -19.63
N ALA A 306 15.16 19.26 -20.09
CA ALA A 306 13.98 19.53 -19.28
C ALA A 306 13.92 18.55 -18.10
N GLY A 307 13.32 18.96 -16.99
CA GLY A 307 13.17 18.06 -15.84
C GLY A 307 12.37 18.68 -14.71
N LYS A 308 12.15 17.88 -13.67
CA LYS A 308 11.49 18.29 -12.42
C LYS A 308 12.44 18.13 -11.24
N GLU A 309 12.24 18.96 -10.23
CA GLU A 309 13.00 18.90 -8.99
C GLU A 309 12.06 18.87 -7.78
N THR A 310 12.44 18.13 -6.74
CA THR A 310 11.74 18.07 -5.47
C THR A 310 12.54 18.85 -4.43
N ILE A 311 11.90 19.85 -3.83
CA ILE A 311 12.47 20.58 -2.70
C ILE A 311 11.84 20.06 -1.41
N MET A 312 12.68 19.62 -0.49
CA MET A 312 12.33 19.13 0.83
C MET A 312 12.74 20.16 1.89
N VAL A 313 11.89 20.34 2.90
CA VAL A 313 12.15 21.19 4.05
C VAL A 313 12.26 20.33 5.29
N PHE A 314 13.43 20.36 5.92
CA PHE A 314 13.71 19.64 7.16
C PHE A 314 13.80 20.62 8.34
N CYS A 315 13.23 20.24 9.47
CA CYS A 315 13.43 20.92 10.73
C CYS A 315 14.53 20.22 11.54
N GLU A 316 15.43 21.01 12.12
CA GLU A 316 16.32 20.64 13.21
C GLU A 316 15.78 21.32 14.49
N PRO A 317 14.95 20.63 15.28
CA PRO A 317 14.45 21.14 16.54
C PRO A 317 15.56 21.16 17.62
N PRO A 318 15.42 21.99 18.68
CA PRO A 318 16.34 21.95 19.81
C PRO A 318 16.21 20.61 20.53
N GLN A 319 17.34 20.05 20.98
CA GLN A 319 17.35 18.76 21.69
C GLN A 319 16.43 18.74 22.91
N GLY A 320 16.39 19.86 23.65
CA GLY A 320 15.56 20.01 24.83
C GLY A 320 15.83 18.91 25.87
N ARG A 321 14.79 18.54 26.61
CA ARG A 321 14.82 17.45 27.60
C ARG A 321 14.42 16.12 27.00
N LEU A 322 13.65 16.12 25.90
CA LEU A 322 13.16 14.90 25.23
C LEU A 322 14.21 14.24 24.32
N GLY A 323 15.17 15.01 23.79
CA GLY A 323 16.04 14.55 22.71
C GLY A 323 15.31 14.50 21.37
N LYS A 324 15.99 14.86 20.27
CA LYS A 324 15.37 14.98 18.94
C LYS A 324 16.25 14.43 17.82
N PRO A 325 15.66 13.94 16.72
CA PRO A 325 16.39 13.70 15.48
C PRO A 325 17.05 14.98 14.96
N ALA A 326 18.22 14.84 14.33
CA ALA A 326 18.93 15.97 13.74
C ALA A 326 18.18 16.60 12.56
N ARG A 327 17.36 15.81 11.85
CA ARG A 327 16.51 16.26 10.74
C ARG A 327 15.16 15.55 10.85
N VAL A 328 14.09 16.28 10.58
CA VAL A 328 12.72 15.76 10.41
C VAL A 328 12.10 16.45 9.20
N LEU A 329 11.57 15.70 8.24
CA LEU A 329 10.84 16.26 7.09
C LEU A 329 9.55 16.93 7.57
N VAL A 330 9.35 18.20 7.23
CA VAL A 330 8.19 19.00 7.65
C VAL A 330 7.41 19.63 6.50
N GLY A 331 7.92 19.51 5.28
CA GLY A 331 7.27 19.96 4.05
C GLY A 331 8.07 19.54 2.82
N PHE A 332 7.39 19.39 1.68
CA PHE A 332 8.04 19.23 0.38
C PHE A 332 7.16 19.82 -0.73
N ALA A 333 7.75 20.09 -1.88
CA ALA A 333 7.04 20.37 -3.12
C ALA A 333 7.87 19.92 -4.31
N LYS A 334 7.20 19.46 -5.37
CA LYS A 334 7.82 19.15 -6.65
C LYS A 334 7.48 20.24 -7.65
N THR A 335 8.47 20.66 -8.43
CA THR A 335 8.26 21.62 -9.50
C THR A 335 7.38 21.03 -10.60
N LYS A 336 6.76 21.90 -11.39
CA LYS A 336 6.39 21.54 -12.76
C LYS A 336 7.63 21.13 -13.56
N GLU A 337 7.42 20.61 -14.76
CA GLU A 337 8.56 20.42 -15.67
C GLU A 337 9.13 21.78 -16.08
N LEU A 338 10.42 21.98 -15.82
CA LEU A 338 11.16 23.19 -16.15
C LEU A 338 12.03 22.92 -17.37
N LEU A 339 11.88 23.73 -18.41
CA LEU A 339 12.81 23.76 -19.53
C LEU A 339 14.17 24.35 -19.10
N PRO A 340 15.27 24.12 -19.84
CA PRO A 340 16.56 24.76 -19.56
C PRO A 340 16.44 26.28 -19.41
N GLY A 341 16.89 26.83 -18.28
CA GLY A 341 16.80 28.25 -17.93
C GLY A 341 15.44 28.70 -17.36
N GLU A 342 14.42 27.84 -17.36
CA GLU A 342 13.14 28.12 -16.73
C GLU A 342 13.24 28.03 -15.20
N LYS A 343 12.37 28.79 -14.53
CA LYS A 343 12.30 28.84 -13.07
C LYS A 343 10.87 28.74 -12.56
N GLU A 344 10.73 28.27 -11.35
CA GLU A 344 9.47 28.24 -10.60
C GLU A 344 9.70 28.69 -9.16
N GLU A 345 8.75 29.46 -8.63
CA GLU A 345 8.72 29.82 -7.22
C GLU A 345 7.87 28.80 -6.47
N LEU A 346 8.44 28.23 -5.41
CA LEU A 346 7.76 27.27 -4.55
C LEU A 346 7.43 27.92 -3.21
N SER A 347 6.25 27.58 -2.70
CA SER A 347 5.73 28.02 -1.40
C SER A 347 5.17 26.80 -0.67
N ILE A 348 5.83 26.40 0.41
CA ILE A 348 5.56 25.16 1.14
C ILE A 348 5.06 25.51 2.54
N ARG A 349 3.79 25.23 2.84
CA ARG A 349 3.21 25.51 4.17
C ARG A 349 3.66 24.46 5.19
N ILE A 350 4.10 24.94 6.35
CA ILE A 350 4.57 24.13 7.48
C ILE A 350 3.74 24.50 8.72
N PRO A 351 2.69 23.73 9.04
CA PRO A 351 1.95 23.90 10.29
C PRO A 351 2.87 23.80 11.51
N LYS A 352 2.64 24.65 12.53
CA LYS A 352 3.41 24.64 13.78
C LYS A 352 3.36 23.28 14.48
N TYR A 353 2.22 22.60 14.39
CA TYR A 353 2.02 21.25 14.93
C TYR A 353 3.05 20.23 14.40
N ASN A 354 3.51 20.38 13.15
CA ASN A 354 4.48 19.46 12.55
C ASN A 354 5.88 19.57 13.18
N LEU A 355 6.12 20.57 14.03
CA LEU A 355 7.39 20.76 14.75
C LEU A 355 7.36 20.19 16.17
N ALA A 356 6.19 19.72 16.64
CA ALA A 356 6.00 19.28 18.01
C ALA A 356 6.56 17.86 18.26
N SER A 357 6.88 17.58 19.52
CA SER A 357 7.24 16.24 20.00
C SER A 357 6.29 15.82 21.13
N TYR A 358 6.02 14.53 21.26
CA TYR A 358 5.13 14.00 22.27
C TYR A 358 5.91 13.68 23.56
N ASP A 359 5.55 14.31 24.68
CA ASP A 359 6.13 14.03 25.99
C ASP A 359 5.36 12.93 26.73
N ASP A 360 5.74 11.67 26.52
CA ASP A 360 5.17 10.52 27.23
C ASP A 360 5.67 10.38 28.68
N SER A 361 6.86 10.91 28.96
CA SER A 361 7.54 10.81 30.25
C SER A 361 7.08 11.85 31.28
N GLY A 362 6.56 12.98 30.81
CA GLY A 362 6.33 14.17 31.63
C GLY A 362 7.58 14.96 31.98
N VAL A 363 8.73 14.65 31.36
CA VAL A 363 10.01 15.29 31.67
C VAL A 363 9.95 16.79 31.38
N THR A 364 9.11 17.24 30.44
CA THR A 364 8.96 18.67 30.14
C THR A 364 8.06 19.40 31.15
N GLY A 365 7.36 18.67 32.02
CA GLY A 365 6.28 19.18 32.88
C GLY A 365 4.88 19.05 32.25
N TYR A 366 4.78 18.53 31.03
CA TYR A 366 3.54 18.41 30.26
C TYR A 366 3.35 16.99 29.72
N ARG A 367 3.23 16.00 30.62
CA ARG A 367 2.98 14.60 30.24
C ARG A 367 1.75 14.50 29.34
N SER A 368 1.85 13.61 28.35
CA SER A 368 0.81 13.33 27.35
C SER A 368 0.42 14.54 26.50
N CYS A 369 1.37 15.43 26.21
CA CYS A 369 1.16 16.58 25.33
C CYS A 369 2.14 16.56 24.16
N TYR A 370 1.68 17.05 23.01
CA TYR A 370 2.58 17.53 21.96
C TYR A 370 3.10 18.91 22.36
N VAL A 371 4.42 19.04 22.42
CA VAL A 371 5.11 20.26 22.88
C VAL A 371 6.19 20.71 21.90
N LEU A 372 6.38 22.03 21.81
CA LEU A 372 7.57 22.64 21.25
C LEU A 372 8.42 23.13 22.42
N GLU A 373 9.54 22.46 22.69
CA GLU A 373 10.43 22.86 23.78
C GLU A 373 11.14 24.18 23.47
N ALA A 374 11.48 24.96 24.50
CA ALA A 374 12.21 26.20 24.32
C ALA A 374 13.55 25.97 23.59
N GLY A 375 13.91 26.88 22.70
CA GLY A 375 15.13 26.80 21.91
C GLY A 375 14.95 27.24 20.46
N GLU A 376 16.03 27.09 19.69
CA GLU A 376 16.06 27.43 18.27
C GLU A 376 15.62 26.23 17.41
N TYR A 377 14.64 26.46 16.56
CA TYR A 377 14.20 25.55 15.51
C TYR A 377 14.77 26.03 14.19
N LYS A 378 15.65 25.23 13.58
CA LYS A 378 16.34 25.59 12.32
C LYS A 378 15.71 24.83 11.16
N PHE A 379 15.57 25.50 10.02
CA PHE A 379 15.02 24.92 8.81
C PHE A 379 16.10 24.77 7.75
N TRP A 380 16.08 23.63 7.06
CA TRP A 380 17.01 23.26 6.01
C TRP A 380 16.23 22.93 4.75
N MET A 381 16.64 23.48 3.61
CA MET A 381 16.00 23.27 2.30
C MET A 381 16.98 22.65 1.32
N GLY A 382 16.64 21.49 0.77
CA GLY A 382 17.48 20.75 -0.17
C GLY A 382 16.68 19.79 -1.03
N THR A 383 17.37 18.96 -1.79
CA THR A 383 16.77 17.92 -2.65
C THR A 383 16.80 16.54 -2.00
N ASP A 384 17.55 16.40 -0.91
CA ASP A 384 17.64 15.23 -0.04
C ASP A 384 18.02 15.70 1.38
N VAL A 385 18.02 14.79 2.35
CA VAL A 385 18.28 15.14 3.76
C VAL A 385 19.69 15.71 4.03
N ARG A 386 20.68 15.46 3.15
CA ARG A 386 22.07 15.89 3.30
C ARG A 386 22.43 17.11 2.46
N SER A 387 21.74 17.34 1.34
CA SER A 387 21.92 18.53 0.50
C SER A 387 21.24 19.79 1.05
N GLY A 388 20.47 19.66 2.14
CA GLY A 388 19.77 20.76 2.80
C GLY A 388 20.69 21.91 3.20
N GLU A 389 20.41 23.11 2.70
CA GLU A 389 21.04 24.36 3.11
C GLU A 389 20.17 25.11 4.12
N TYR A 390 20.78 25.87 5.03
CA TYR A 390 20.06 26.65 6.02
C TYR A 390 19.13 27.68 5.34
N ALA A 391 17.84 27.61 5.68
CA ALA A 391 16.79 28.46 5.11
C ALA A 391 16.23 29.48 6.11
N GLY A 392 16.52 29.33 7.40
CA GLY A 392 16.03 30.22 8.44
C GLY A 392 15.84 29.50 9.76
N SER A 393 15.41 30.24 10.77
CA SER A 393 15.09 29.69 12.09
C SER A 393 13.98 30.47 12.76
N THR A 394 13.41 29.87 13.78
CA THR A 394 12.58 30.55 14.78
C THR A 394 13.06 30.18 16.17
N TYR A 395 12.83 31.04 17.16
CA TYR A 395 13.26 30.81 18.55
C TYR A 395 12.07 30.93 19.49
N TYR A 396 11.85 29.90 20.30
CA TYR A 396 10.89 29.92 21.39
C TYR A 396 11.60 30.11 22.71
N GLN A 397 11.28 31.20 23.41
CA GLN A 397 11.84 31.48 24.74
C GLN A 397 11.33 30.49 25.79
N ASP A 398 10.06 30.13 25.70
CA ASP A 398 9.37 29.23 26.61
C ASP A 398 8.80 28.04 25.84
N LEU A 399 8.60 26.92 26.54
CA LEU A 399 7.93 25.75 25.97
C LEU A 399 6.48 26.10 25.59
N LEU A 400 6.07 25.72 24.39
CA LEU A 400 4.70 25.83 23.92
C LEU A 400 4.02 24.45 23.92
N VAL A 401 2.79 24.40 24.41
CA VAL A 401 1.95 23.20 24.31
C VAL A 401 1.14 23.31 23.03
N ALA A 402 1.45 22.47 22.04
CA ALA A 402 0.72 22.44 20.77
C ALA A 402 -0.62 21.74 20.92
N GLU A 403 -0.65 20.61 21.62
CA GLU A 403 -1.88 19.84 21.85
C GLU A 403 -1.78 19.10 23.18
N ARG A 404 -2.85 19.16 23.98
CA ARG A 404 -2.98 18.41 25.23
C ARG A 404 -3.82 17.17 24.98
N LEU A 405 -3.25 16.00 25.19
CA LEU A 405 -3.91 14.71 25.04
C LEU A 405 -3.95 14.00 26.40
N GLN A 406 -4.06 12.69 26.36
CA GLN A 406 -4.00 11.81 27.53
C GLN A 406 -3.14 10.60 27.22
N GLU A 407 -2.60 9.93 28.24
CA GLU A 407 -1.87 8.67 28.05
C GLU A 407 -2.79 7.66 27.36
N ALA A 408 -2.36 7.11 26.22
CA ALA A 408 -3.08 6.09 25.50
C ALA A 408 -2.11 5.13 24.83
N LEU A 409 -2.38 3.83 24.93
CA LEU A 409 -1.57 2.77 24.30
C LEU A 409 -0.10 2.74 24.78
N ALA A 410 0.20 3.27 25.95
CA ALA A 410 1.54 3.16 26.55
C ALA A 410 1.92 1.69 26.83
N PRO A 411 3.21 1.33 26.79
CA PRO A 411 3.65 -0.04 26.99
C PRO A 411 3.44 -0.51 28.43
N THR A 412 3.05 -1.78 28.60
CA THR A 412 2.87 -2.42 29.91
C THR A 412 4.13 -3.13 30.40
N LYS A 413 5.04 -3.46 29.48
CA LYS A 413 6.33 -4.11 29.74
C LYS A 413 7.46 -3.11 29.60
N ALA A 414 8.40 -3.15 30.55
CA ALA A 414 9.58 -2.29 30.53
C ALA A 414 10.57 -2.73 29.44
N PHE A 415 11.07 -1.75 28.70
CA PHE A 415 12.19 -1.90 27.79
C PHE A 415 12.93 -0.55 27.66
N GLY A 416 14.19 -0.61 27.28
CA GLY A 416 15.00 0.58 27.03
C GLY A 416 14.76 1.15 25.63
N ARG A 417 14.85 2.48 25.49
CA ARG A 417 14.75 3.19 24.21
C ARG A 417 15.93 4.10 23.94
N MET A 418 16.24 4.31 22.67
CA MET A 418 17.32 5.20 22.23
C MET A 418 17.01 6.66 22.54
N ARG A 419 18.05 7.38 22.97
CA ARG A 419 18.06 8.82 23.17
C ARG A 419 19.42 9.41 22.78
N PRO A 420 19.48 10.62 22.21
CA PRO A 420 20.74 11.26 21.89
C PRO A 420 21.46 11.77 23.13
N GLU A 421 22.74 11.42 23.24
CA GLU A 421 23.71 12.05 24.13
C GLU A 421 24.78 12.75 23.29
N MET A 422 25.03 14.03 23.58
CA MET A 422 26.02 14.82 22.85
C MET A 422 27.44 14.34 23.17
N ILE A 423 28.24 14.08 22.14
CA ILE A 423 29.67 13.83 22.22
C ILE A 423 30.39 15.19 22.08
N PRO A 424 31.07 15.69 23.12
CA PRO A 424 31.90 16.88 22.99
C PRO A 424 33.11 16.57 22.09
N PRO A 425 33.42 17.38 21.07
CA PRO A 425 34.70 17.32 20.37
C PRO A 425 35.87 17.47 21.36
N GLU A 426 36.98 16.77 21.14
CA GLU A 426 38.18 16.91 21.97
C GLU A 426 38.62 18.38 22.02
N GLY A 427 38.73 18.93 23.24
CA GLY A 427 39.13 20.32 23.47
C GLY A 427 38.01 21.37 23.45
N MET A 428 36.73 20.99 23.32
CA MET A 428 35.62 21.95 23.40
C MET A 428 35.45 22.54 24.79
N GLU A 429 35.40 23.88 24.88
CA GLU A 429 35.14 24.60 26.13
C GLU A 429 33.71 24.36 26.64
N GLN A 430 33.54 24.23 27.96
CA GLN A 430 32.25 23.94 28.59
C GLN A 430 31.16 24.97 28.23
N GLU A 431 31.50 26.24 28.10
CA GLU A 431 30.55 27.29 27.71
C GLU A 431 30.05 27.12 26.27
N THR A 432 30.94 26.69 25.36
CA THR A 432 30.57 26.36 23.97
C THR A 432 29.70 25.10 23.91
N LEU A 433 30.00 24.11 24.76
CA LEU A 433 29.18 22.90 24.88
C LEU A 433 27.76 23.23 25.38
N GLU A 434 27.62 24.10 26.39
CA GLU A 434 26.31 24.53 26.89
C GLU A 434 25.54 25.41 25.89
N LEU A 435 26.22 26.29 25.14
CA LEU A 435 25.59 27.04 24.04
C LEU A 435 25.05 26.10 22.95
N ARG A 436 25.83 25.08 22.57
CA ARG A 436 25.42 24.08 21.57
C ARG A 436 24.29 23.17 22.07
N LYS A 437 24.30 22.75 23.34
CA LYS A 437 23.17 22.03 23.98
C LYS A 437 21.88 22.86 23.97
N ALA A 438 22.00 24.18 24.14
CA ALA A 438 20.90 25.12 24.05
C ALA A 438 20.47 25.45 22.61
N GLY A 439 21.04 24.77 21.61
CA GLY A 439 20.75 24.95 20.19
C GLY A 439 21.38 26.20 19.55
N ARG A 440 22.15 27.00 20.30
CA ARG A 440 22.71 28.28 19.84
C ARG A 440 24.00 28.08 19.05
N THR A 441 24.14 28.79 17.94
CA THR A 441 25.40 28.88 17.17
C THR A 441 26.25 30.06 17.63
N ASP A 442 27.56 29.99 17.39
CA ASP A 442 28.39 31.19 17.42
C ASP A 442 28.03 32.11 16.24
N ALA A 443 28.44 33.38 16.30
CA ALA A 443 28.07 34.43 15.35
C ALA A 443 28.50 34.17 13.87
N GLY A 444 29.13 33.02 13.58
CA GLY A 444 29.60 32.64 12.25
C GLY A 444 28.69 31.66 11.50
N GLY A 445 27.73 31.00 12.16
CA GLY A 445 26.78 30.09 11.49
C GLY A 445 27.40 28.95 10.68
N LYS A 446 28.69 28.65 10.88
CA LYS A 446 29.42 27.60 10.16
C LYS A 446 29.70 26.44 11.10
N THR A 447 29.05 25.30 10.87
CA THR A 447 29.66 24.01 11.18
C THR A 447 30.29 23.50 9.89
N ALA A 448 31.54 23.90 9.70
CA ALA A 448 32.43 23.33 8.71
C ALA A 448 33.11 22.10 9.34
N ASP A 449 32.46 20.94 9.29
CA ASP A 449 33.12 19.67 9.55
C ASP A 449 32.37 18.50 8.90
N GLY A 450 32.82 18.16 7.69
CA GLY A 450 32.44 16.93 6.99
C GLY A 450 33.00 15.68 7.65
N GLY A 451 32.50 15.29 8.83
CA GLY A 451 32.70 13.95 9.37
C GLY A 451 32.74 13.86 10.88
N THR A 452 31.56 13.71 11.51
CA THR A 452 31.25 12.82 12.65
C THR A 452 29.85 13.18 13.17
N SER A 453 29.07 12.19 13.59
CA SER A 453 27.82 12.49 14.28
C SER A 453 28.12 13.05 15.68
N TYR A 454 27.54 14.19 16.02
CA TYR A 454 27.71 14.84 17.32
C TYR A 454 27.00 14.14 18.47
N TYR A 455 26.17 13.15 18.17
CA TYR A 455 25.43 12.39 19.17
C TYR A 455 25.75 10.91 19.07
N ARG A 456 25.81 10.26 20.23
CA ARG A 456 25.72 8.80 20.32
C ARG A 456 24.37 8.41 20.90
N PRO A 457 23.83 7.23 20.53
CA PRO A 457 22.65 6.71 21.17
C PRO A 457 23.03 6.23 22.58
N VAL A 458 22.24 6.65 23.57
CA VAL A 458 22.19 6.05 24.91
C VAL A 458 20.81 5.44 25.13
N ILE A 459 20.69 4.51 26.07
CA ILE A 459 19.43 3.85 26.39
C ILE A 459 18.85 4.47 27.66
N GLU A 460 17.58 4.87 27.61
CA GLU A 460 16.77 5.25 28.77
C GLU A 460 15.56 4.33 28.92
N ASP A 461 15.01 4.22 30.13
CA ASP A 461 13.82 3.41 30.37
C ASP A 461 12.57 4.05 29.77
N THR A 462 11.73 3.24 29.13
CA THR A 462 10.45 3.71 28.57
C THR A 462 9.40 3.88 29.68
N PRO A 463 8.62 4.99 29.70
CA PRO A 463 7.50 5.15 30.63
C PRO A 463 6.45 4.03 30.46
N LEU A 464 6.06 3.42 31.58
CA LEU A 464 5.02 2.39 31.60
C LEU A 464 3.63 3.00 31.71
N ARG A 465 2.66 2.26 31.17
CA ARG A 465 1.23 2.55 31.28
C ARG A 465 0.82 2.74 32.75
N THR A 466 0.10 3.83 32.99
CA THR A 466 -0.49 4.19 34.29
C THR A 466 -2.02 4.18 34.26
N VAL A 467 -2.63 4.21 33.07
CA VAL A 467 -4.07 4.20 32.86
C VAL A 467 -4.53 2.85 32.30
N ASN A 468 -5.54 2.23 32.92
CA ASN A 468 -6.14 1.01 32.41
C ASN A 468 -7.21 1.34 31.33
N PRO A 469 -7.06 0.87 30.07
CA PRO A 469 -8.02 1.14 29.01
C PRO A 469 -9.44 0.62 29.30
N MET A 470 -9.57 -0.47 30.07
CA MET A 470 -10.88 -1.03 30.43
C MET A 470 -11.59 -0.23 31.51
N GLU A 471 -10.85 0.37 32.45
CA GLU A 471 -11.43 1.33 33.40
C GLU A 471 -11.89 2.60 32.67
N ARG A 472 -11.06 3.09 31.73
CA ARG A 472 -11.42 4.20 30.83
C ARG A 472 -12.69 3.88 30.05
N ARG A 473 -12.78 2.70 29.44
CA ARG A 473 -14.00 2.25 28.75
C ARG A 473 -15.21 2.28 29.68
N ASN A 474 -15.12 1.70 30.87
CA ASN A 474 -16.24 1.61 31.81
C ASN A 474 -16.77 2.99 32.25
N GLN A 475 -15.88 3.99 32.33
CA GLN A 475 -16.27 5.38 32.61
C GLN A 475 -16.90 6.10 31.42
N ASN A 476 -16.67 5.61 30.20
CA ASN A 476 -17.08 6.22 28.93
C ASN A 476 -18.00 5.30 28.12
N LEU A 477 -18.80 4.47 28.81
CA LEU A 477 -19.80 3.63 28.14
C LEU A 477 -20.81 4.52 27.41
N PRO A 478 -21.16 4.19 26.15
CA PRO A 478 -22.23 4.89 25.45
C PRO A 478 -23.57 4.66 26.14
N GLU A 479 -24.49 5.60 25.99
CA GLU A 479 -25.85 5.45 26.52
C GLU A 479 -26.52 4.21 25.90
N THR A 480 -27.29 3.49 26.72
CA THR A 480 -28.03 2.32 26.24
C THR A 480 -29.17 2.78 25.35
N VAL A 481 -29.25 2.22 24.13
CA VAL A 481 -30.38 2.39 23.23
C VAL A 481 -31.38 1.25 23.47
N PRO A 482 -32.51 1.47 24.19
CA PRO A 482 -33.44 0.40 24.53
C PRO A 482 -34.18 -0.08 23.28
N TYR A 483 -34.46 -1.38 23.19
CA TYR A 483 -35.32 -1.93 22.14
C TYR A 483 -36.77 -1.46 22.34
N LYS A 484 -37.35 -0.81 21.34
CA LYS A 484 -38.72 -0.25 21.36
C LYS A 484 -39.72 -1.03 20.48
N GLY A 485 -39.27 -2.11 19.84
CA GLY A 485 -40.06 -2.80 18.81
C GLY A 485 -39.87 -2.17 17.43
N ASP A 486 -40.19 -2.92 16.38
CA ASP A 486 -40.19 -2.41 15.00
C ASP A 486 -41.23 -1.29 14.86
N MET A 487 -40.76 -0.07 14.58
CA MET A 487 -41.57 1.14 14.41
C MET A 487 -41.82 1.46 12.92
N GLY A 488 -41.28 0.65 12.01
CA GLY A 488 -41.40 0.84 10.57
C GLY A 488 -40.52 1.95 10.00
N TYR A 489 -39.51 2.42 10.74
CA TYR A 489 -38.55 3.37 10.19
C TYR A 489 -37.53 2.67 9.29
N CYS A 490 -37.03 3.38 8.29
CA CYS A 490 -35.96 2.92 7.44
C CYS A 490 -34.79 3.91 7.48
N LEU A 491 -33.59 3.48 7.09
CA LEU A 491 -32.41 4.34 7.03
C LEU A 491 -32.62 5.62 6.17
N PRO A 492 -33.41 5.59 5.06
CA PRO A 492 -33.83 6.82 4.37
C PRO A 492 -34.62 7.83 5.21
N ASP A 493 -35.34 7.40 6.25
CA ASP A 493 -36.04 8.33 7.15
C ASP A 493 -35.05 9.08 8.06
N VAL A 494 -33.92 8.45 8.39
CA VAL A 494 -32.79 9.07 9.10
C VAL A 494 -32.10 10.10 8.21
N GLU A 495 -31.78 9.73 6.96
CA GLU A 495 -31.19 10.66 5.97
C GLU A 495 -32.11 11.87 5.72
N ALA A 496 -33.42 11.65 5.67
CA ALA A 496 -34.42 12.73 5.52
C ALA A 496 -34.59 13.59 6.78
N GLY A 497 -33.98 13.23 7.92
CA GLY A 497 -34.12 13.90 9.20
C GLY A 497 -35.52 13.76 9.82
N THR A 498 -36.30 12.77 9.39
CA THR A 498 -37.65 12.50 9.90
C THR A 498 -37.61 11.75 11.24
N VAL A 499 -36.57 10.94 11.44
CA VAL A 499 -36.25 10.24 12.70
C VAL A 499 -34.76 10.40 13.00
N SER A 500 -34.37 10.34 14.27
CA SER A 500 -32.95 10.29 14.61
C SER A 500 -32.36 8.90 14.37
N MET A 501 -31.02 8.81 14.23
CA MET A 501 -30.35 7.50 14.16
C MET A 501 -30.59 6.67 15.42
N GLU A 502 -30.65 7.30 16.59
CA GLU A 502 -30.95 6.62 17.85
C GLU A 502 -32.35 6.00 17.83
N GLU A 503 -33.34 6.72 17.32
CA GLU A 503 -34.72 6.21 17.18
C GLU A 503 -34.77 5.04 16.18
N PHE A 504 -34.10 5.16 15.04
CA PHE A 504 -33.96 4.07 14.07
C PHE A 504 -33.33 2.83 14.70
N LEU A 505 -32.17 2.95 15.35
CA LEU A 505 -31.47 1.82 15.96
C LEU A 505 -32.22 1.22 17.15
N SER A 506 -33.09 1.99 17.82
CA SER A 506 -33.93 1.49 18.90
C SER A 506 -34.97 0.45 18.45
N GLN A 507 -35.21 0.31 17.14
CA GLN A 507 -36.15 -0.67 16.59
C GLN A 507 -35.49 -2.01 16.21
N LEU A 508 -34.16 -2.09 16.15
CA LEU A 508 -33.45 -3.33 15.78
C LEU A 508 -33.37 -4.28 16.99
N THR A 509 -33.47 -5.58 16.81
CA THR A 509 -33.22 -6.54 17.90
C THR A 509 -31.73 -6.61 18.28
N ASP A 510 -31.39 -7.29 19.38
CA ASP A 510 -29.98 -7.53 19.73
C ASP A 510 -29.27 -8.35 18.64
N GLU A 511 -29.95 -9.35 18.06
CA GLU A 511 -29.42 -10.16 16.96
C GLU A 511 -29.18 -9.32 15.70
N GLU A 512 -30.11 -8.41 15.36
CA GLU A 512 -29.97 -7.55 14.19
C GLU A 512 -28.81 -6.57 14.34
N LEU A 513 -28.62 -5.99 15.52
CA LEU A 513 -27.43 -5.18 15.82
C LEU A 513 -26.14 -6.00 15.72
N VAL A 514 -26.15 -7.24 16.21
CA VAL A 514 -25.01 -8.15 16.09
C VAL A 514 -24.71 -8.50 14.63
N TRP A 515 -25.73 -8.76 13.81
CA TRP A 515 -25.55 -9.07 12.38
C TRP A 515 -24.91 -7.91 11.61
N LEU A 516 -25.23 -6.65 11.94
CA LEU A 516 -24.60 -5.48 11.30
C LEU A 516 -23.07 -5.45 11.49
N THR A 517 -22.56 -5.97 12.61
CA THR A 517 -21.12 -5.97 12.91
C THR A 517 -20.33 -7.05 12.15
N ARG A 518 -21.01 -7.94 11.41
CA ARG A 518 -20.40 -9.06 10.69
C ARG A 518 -20.34 -8.74 9.20
N GLY A 519 -19.13 -8.54 8.68
CA GLY A 519 -18.92 -8.58 7.23
C GLY A 519 -19.03 -10.02 6.70
N GLU A 520 -19.48 -10.16 5.46
CA GLU A 520 -19.55 -11.45 4.75
C GLU A 520 -18.52 -11.55 3.62
N GLY A 521 -17.85 -12.68 3.50
CA GLY A 521 -16.89 -12.91 2.42
C GLY A 521 -15.93 -14.08 2.68
N MET A 522 -14.84 -14.19 1.90
CA MET A 522 -14.59 -13.41 0.67
C MET A 522 -15.57 -13.80 -0.44
N ASN A 523 -15.66 -13.00 -1.50
CA ASN A 523 -16.51 -13.29 -2.66
C ASN A 523 -18.00 -13.47 -2.32
N SER A 524 -18.54 -12.61 -1.46
CA SER A 524 -19.97 -12.65 -1.14
C SER A 524 -20.79 -12.47 -2.43
N PRO A 525 -21.81 -13.32 -2.68
CA PRO A 525 -22.67 -13.19 -3.85
C PRO A 525 -23.58 -11.96 -3.80
N LYS A 526 -23.56 -11.22 -2.69
CA LYS A 526 -24.40 -10.04 -2.41
C LYS A 526 -23.81 -8.74 -2.97
N THR A 527 -22.56 -8.77 -3.42
CA THR A 527 -21.83 -7.61 -3.98
C THR A 527 -21.24 -7.96 -5.35
N THR A 528 -20.43 -7.06 -5.91
CA THR A 528 -19.65 -7.34 -7.12
C THR A 528 -18.86 -8.66 -6.93
N PRO A 529 -18.93 -9.60 -7.89
CA PRO A 529 -18.21 -10.85 -7.75
C PRO A 529 -16.70 -10.64 -7.69
N GLY A 530 -16.00 -11.48 -6.92
CA GLY A 530 -14.54 -11.43 -6.86
C GLY A 530 -13.95 -10.46 -5.84
N THR A 531 -14.78 -9.77 -5.04
CA THR A 531 -14.33 -8.74 -4.11
C THR A 531 -14.00 -9.27 -2.70
N GLY A 532 -13.32 -8.44 -1.92
CA GLY A 532 -12.84 -8.78 -0.57
C GLY A 532 -13.94 -9.05 0.45
N GLY A 533 -15.03 -8.29 0.43
CA GLY A 533 -16.14 -8.50 1.35
C GLY A 533 -17.38 -7.63 1.10
N ALA A 534 -18.45 -7.99 1.79
CA ALA A 534 -19.73 -7.29 1.86
C ALA A 534 -20.06 -6.94 3.32
N PHE A 535 -20.72 -5.81 3.59
CA PHE A 535 -21.12 -5.44 4.96
C PHE A 535 -22.38 -4.57 4.97
N GLY A 536 -22.94 -4.30 6.14
CA GLY A 536 -24.20 -3.55 6.28
C GLY A 536 -25.41 -4.46 6.18
N GLY A 537 -26.28 -4.24 5.18
CA GLY A 537 -27.52 -4.98 4.94
C GLY A 537 -27.35 -6.43 4.47
N VAL A 538 -26.43 -7.19 5.06
CA VAL A 538 -26.08 -8.54 4.60
C VAL A 538 -27.14 -9.60 4.93
N THR A 539 -28.23 -9.26 5.62
CA THR A 539 -29.35 -10.19 5.85
C THR A 539 -30.65 -9.63 5.27
N GLU A 540 -31.62 -10.50 4.95
CA GLU A 540 -32.94 -10.07 4.47
C GLU A 540 -33.66 -9.16 5.48
N GLU A 541 -33.45 -9.37 6.77
CA GLU A 541 -33.97 -8.53 7.85
C GLU A 541 -33.38 -7.11 7.80
N LEU A 542 -32.05 -6.99 7.70
CA LEU A 542 -31.39 -5.69 7.64
C LEU A 542 -31.74 -4.90 6.37
N LEU A 543 -31.95 -5.61 5.25
CA LEU A 543 -32.43 -4.99 4.00
C LEU A 543 -33.82 -4.37 4.14
N LYS A 544 -34.72 -4.95 4.96
CA LYS A 544 -36.08 -4.39 5.18
C LYS A 544 -36.06 -3.02 5.83
N TYR A 545 -35.03 -2.73 6.62
CA TYR A 545 -34.80 -1.42 7.22
C TYR A 545 -34.14 -0.41 6.26
N GLY A 546 -33.96 -0.76 4.98
CA GLY A 546 -33.30 0.09 4.00
C GLY A 546 -31.81 0.31 4.28
N ILE A 547 -31.15 -0.65 4.93
CA ILE A 547 -29.69 -0.64 5.10
C ILE A 547 -29.07 -1.27 3.84
N PRO A 548 -28.22 -0.58 3.08
CA PRO A 548 -27.64 -1.11 1.84
C PRO A 548 -26.50 -2.09 2.14
N ILE A 549 -26.08 -2.84 1.11
CA ILE A 549 -24.92 -3.72 1.17
C ILE A 549 -23.70 -2.97 0.65
N GLY A 550 -22.77 -2.65 1.56
CA GLY A 550 -21.47 -2.09 1.24
C GLY A 550 -20.54 -3.12 0.61
N CYS A 551 -19.71 -2.71 -0.35
CA CYS A 551 -18.74 -3.57 -1.03
C CYS A 551 -17.31 -3.05 -0.87
N CYS A 552 -16.38 -3.90 -0.44
CA CYS A 552 -14.96 -3.58 -0.37
C CYS A 552 -14.09 -4.55 -1.18
N SER A 553 -13.00 -4.06 -1.76
CA SER A 553 -12.06 -4.88 -2.52
C SER A 553 -10.60 -4.43 -2.37
N ASP A 554 -9.67 -5.38 -2.39
CA ASP A 554 -8.25 -5.08 -2.58
C ASP A 554 -8.04 -4.44 -3.96
N GLY A 555 -6.93 -3.76 -4.25
CA GLY A 555 -5.86 -3.36 -3.33
C GLY A 555 -5.16 -2.08 -3.78
N PRO A 556 -4.11 -1.63 -3.06
CA PRO A 556 -3.44 -0.35 -3.33
C PRO A 556 -2.90 -0.18 -4.77
N SER A 557 -2.68 -1.27 -5.51
CA SER A 557 -2.21 -1.22 -6.90
C SER A 557 -3.33 -1.39 -7.95
N GLY A 558 -4.60 -1.32 -7.54
CA GLY A 558 -5.78 -1.48 -8.38
C GLY A 558 -6.74 -2.57 -7.89
N ILE A 559 -7.93 -2.63 -8.49
CA ILE A 559 -9.00 -3.52 -8.02
C ILE A 559 -8.68 -5.01 -8.29
N ARG A 560 -8.57 -5.79 -7.22
CA ARG A 560 -8.57 -7.26 -7.25
C ARG A 560 -10.00 -7.74 -7.45
N LEU A 561 -10.21 -8.54 -8.49
CA LEU A 561 -11.47 -9.22 -8.78
C LEU A 561 -11.22 -10.70 -9.02
N ASP A 562 -11.35 -11.54 -7.99
CA ASP A 562 -11.07 -12.99 -8.04
C ASP A 562 -12.00 -13.77 -8.99
N CYS A 563 -13.02 -13.11 -9.53
CA CYS A 563 -13.93 -13.65 -10.53
C CYS A 563 -13.36 -13.57 -11.97
N GLY A 564 -12.19 -12.94 -12.12
CA GLY A 564 -11.45 -12.81 -13.38
C GLY A 564 -11.78 -11.57 -14.20
N ASN A 565 -12.60 -10.67 -13.68
CA ASN A 565 -12.83 -9.39 -14.33
C ASN A 565 -11.54 -8.56 -14.33
N LEU A 566 -11.38 -7.79 -15.40
CA LEU A 566 -10.21 -6.95 -15.62
C LEU A 566 -10.36 -5.63 -14.86
N ALA A 567 -9.25 -5.15 -14.31
CA ALA A 567 -9.10 -3.83 -13.71
C ALA A 567 -7.70 -3.28 -14.02
N PHE A 568 -7.48 -2.00 -13.76
CA PHE A 568 -6.21 -1.35 -14.04
C PHE A 568 -5.15 -1.69 -12.98
N SER A 569 -3.95 -2.09 -13.40
CA SER A 569 -2.81 -2.34 -12.51
C SER A 569 -1.86 -1.14 -12.47
N MET A 570 -1.84 -0.43 -11.35
CA MET A 570 -1.03 0.75 -11.06
C MET A 570 0.36 0.42 -10.49
N PRO A 571 1.30 1.39 -10.48
CA PRO A 571 2.56 1.26 -9.74
C PRO A 571 2.35 0.94 -8.25
N ASN A 572 3.33 0.25 -7.65
CA ASN A 572 3.33 -0.05 -6.23
C ASN A 572 3.48 1.20 -5.34
N GLY A 573 3.21 1.07 -4.04
CA GLY A 573 3.21 2.19 -3.10
C GLY A 573 4.54 2.93 -3.04
N THR A 574 5.65 2.19 -2.96
CA THR A 574 7.01 2.76 -2.90
C THR A 574 7.33 3.59 -4.13
N CYS A 575 6.98 3.10 -5.33
CA CYS A 575 7.13 3.83 -6.58
C CYS A 575 6.35 5.15 -6.56
N LEU A 576 5.09 5.10 -6.11
CA LEU A 576 4.24 6.29 -6.01
C LEU A 576 4.80 7.30 -5.00
N ALA A 577 5.29 6.86 -3.84
CA ALA A 577 5.88 7.76 -2.85
C ALA A 577 7.21 8.37 -3.34
N CYS A 578 8.02 7.61 -4.10
CA CYS A 578 9.23 8.13 -4.72
C CYS A 578 8.98 9.26 -5.72
N THR A 579 7.73 9.45 -6.18
CA THR A 579 7.38 10.61 -6.99
C THR A 579 7.48 11.93 -6.23
N PHE A 580 7.26 11.94 -4.90
CA PHE A 580 7.06 13.16 -4.09
C PHE A 580 6.04 14.14 -4.73
N ASN A 581 5.01 13.61 -5.39
CA ASN A 581 4.06 14.37 -6.18
C ASN A 581 2.62 14.03 -5.78
N GLU A 582 2.12 14.73 -4.75
CA GLU A 582 0.75 14.57 -4.25
C GLU A 582 -0.28 14.77 -5.37
N GLN A 583 -0.08 15.74 -6.25
CA GLN A 583 -1.03 16.05 -7.33
C GLN A 583 -1.14 14.90 -8.34
N LEU A 584 0.00 14.31 -8.75
CA LEU A 584 -0.01 13.18 -9.67
C LEU A 584 -0.63 11.93 -9.03
N CYS A 585 -0.38 11.71 -7.73
CA CYS A 585 -0.98 10.61 -7.00
C CYS A 585 -2.49 10.79 -6.85
N GLU A 586 -2.96 12.00 -6.55
CA GLU A 586 -4.38 12.34 -6.52
C GLU A 586 -5.03 12.13 -7.89
N GLU A 587 -4.41 12.62 -8.98
CA GLU A 587 -4.91 12.43 -10.35
C GLU A 587 -5.03 10.95 -10.72
N LEU A 588 -4.04 10.13 -10.36
CA LEU A 588 -4.08 8.69 -10.59
C LEU A 588 -5.26 8.03 -9.84
N TYR A 589 -5.46 8.39 -8.58
CA TYR A 589 -6.54 7.84 -7.76
C TYR A 589 -7.92 8.43 -8.07
N GLN A 590 -8.00 9.54 -8.81
CA GLN A 590 -9.25 9.96 -9.46
C GLN A 590 -9.68 8.96 -10.53
N TRP A 591 -8.74 8.38 -11.30
CA TRP A 591 -9.08 7.33 -12.25
C TRP A 591 -9.48 6.03 -11.56
N GLU A 592 -8.76 5.64 -10.50
CA GLU A 592 -9.15 4.50 -9.66
C GLU A 592 -10.54 4.69 -9.04
N GLY A 593 -10.86 5.90 -8.58
CA GLY A 593 -12.18 6.23 -8.04
C GLY A 593 -13.30 6.03 -9.06
N LEU A 594 -13.07 6.40 -10.31
CA LEU A 594 -14.00 6.12 -11.42
C LEU A 594 -14.12 4.62 -11.70
N GLU A 595 -13.01 3.87 -11.67
CA GLU A 595 -13.02 2.43 -11.91
C GLU A 595 -13.73 1.65 -10.79
N LEU A 596 -13.53 2.03 -9.53
CA LEU A 596 -14.26 1.49 -8.37
C LEU A 596 -15.75 1.74 -8.50
N ARG A 597 -16.13 2.97 -8.85
CA ARG A 597 -17.52 3.35 -9.08
C ARG A 597 -18.15 2.53 -10.21
N LYS A 598 -17.43 2.36 -11.32
CA LYS A 598 -17.84 1.51 -12.46
C LYS A 598 -18.05 0.05 -12.05
N ASN A 599 -17.17 -0.47 -11.19
CA ASN A 599 -17.22 -1.85 -10.68
C ASN A 599 -18.12 -2.00 -9.44
N LYS A 600 -18.88 -0.97 -9.06
CA LYS A 600 -19.80 -0.97 -7.90
C LYS A 600 -19.12 -1.36 -6.57
N VAL A 601 -17.84 -1.01 -6.43
CA VAL A 601 -17.08 -1.14 -5.18
C VAL A 601 -17.13 0.20 -4.45
N ASP A 602 -17.47 0.19 -3.16
CA ASP A 602 -17.66 1.40 -2.37
C ASP A 602 -16.35 1.88 -1.72
N ASN A 603 -15.49 0.93 -1.31
CA ASN A 603 -14.16 1.23 -0.77
C ASN A 603 -13.06 0.29 -1.22
N LEU A 604 -11.92 0.87 -1.61
CA LEU A 604 -10.68 0.17 -1.87
C LEU A 604 -9.98 -0.16 -0.55
N LEU A 605 -9.41 -1.36 -0.42
CA LEU A 605 -8.60 -1.76 0.73
C LEU A 605 -7.16 -1.26 0.58
N GLY A 606 -7.03 0.06 0.59
CA GLY A 606 -5.79 0.82 0.52
C GLY A 606 -6.08 2.32 0.73
N PRO A 607 -5.06 3.16 0.94
CA PRO A 607 -3.63 2.86 0.94
C PRO A 607 -3.16 1.97 2.10
N GLY A 608 -2.13 1.16 1.81
CA GLY A 608 -1.22 0.65 2.83
C GLY A 608 -0.21 1.73 3.22
N LEU A 609 -0.02 2.01 4.51
CA LEU A 609 0.85 3.11 4.98
C LEU A 609 1.60 2.79 6.28
N ASN A 610 1.84 1.52 6.57
CA ASN A 610 2.75 1.15 7.67
C ASN A 610 4.16 1.66 7.36
N ILE A 611 4.89 2.06 8.40
CA ILE A 611 6.25 2.60 8.27
C ILE A 611 7.21 1.49 7.84
N HIS A 612 8.12 1.81 6.90
CA HIS A 612 9.27 0.96 6.57
C HIS A 612 10.27 0.94 7.72
N ARG A 613 9.91 0.25 8.81
CA ARG A 613 10.73 0.15 10.02
C ARG A 613 12.04 -0.57 9.74
N ASN A 614 11.99 -1.61 8.92
CA ASN A 614 13.15 -2.39 8.49
C ASN A 614 13.02 -2.69 6.98
N PRO A 615 14.12 -2.62 6.20
CA PRO A 615 14.07 -2.91 4.76
C PRO A 615 13.67 -4.35 4.43
N LEU A 616 13.80 -5.29 5.38
CA LEU A 616 13.45 -6.69 5.16
C LEU A 616 11.95 -6.97 5.22
N ASN A 617 11.11 -6.06 5.68
CA ASN A 617 9.67 -6.31 5.76
C ASN A 617 9.08 -6.66 4.38
N GLY A 618 8.33 -7.77 4.30
CA GLY A 618 7.81 -8.32 3.04
C GLY A 618 6.87 -7.38 2.28
N ARG A 619 6.12 -6.54 3.00
CA ARG A 619 5.10 -5.64 2.43
C ARG A 619 5.53 -4.19 2.21
N ASN A 620 6.81 -3.86 2.36
CA ASN A 620 7.27 -2.48 2.10
C ASN A 620 6.83 -1.99 0.69
N PHE A 621 6.77 -2.87 -0.31
CA PHE A 621 6.38 -2.52 -1.68
C PHE A 621 5.01 -1.82 -1.80
N GLU A 622 4.05 -2.14 -0.93
CA GLU A 622 2.71 -1.53 -0.97
C GLU A 622 2.54 -0.36 0.00
N TYR A 623 3.55 -0.10 0.83
CA TYR A 623 3.64 1.05 1.72
C TYR A 623 4.42 2.19 1.04
N PHE A 624 4.78 3.23 1.77
CA PHE A 624 5.33 4.45 1.18
C PHE A 624 6.78 4.74 1.56
N SER A 625 7.11 4.74 2.86
CA SER A 625 8.36 5.31 3.36
C SER A 625 8.68 4.93 4.81
N GLU A 626 9.95 5.05 5.18
CA GLU A 626 10.40 5.16 6.58
C GLU A 626 9.92 6.44 7.28
N ASP A 627 9.45 7.45 6.52
CA ASP A 627 8.98 8.73 7.03
C ASP A 627 7.44 8.82 7.12
N PRO A 628 6.90 9.16 8.30
CA PRO A 628 5.45 9.28 8.48
C PRO A 628 4.81 10.47 7.76
N PHE A 629 5.57 11.56 7.52
CA PHE A 629 4.99 12.76 6.92
C PHE A 629 4.68 12.52 5.45
N ILE A 630 5.65 12.05 4.66
CA ILE A 630 5.37 11.70 3.26
C ILE A 630 4.35 10.57 3.15
N SER A 631 4.42 9.54 4.02
CA SER A 631 3.43 8.45 4.03
C SER A 631 2.01 8.98 4.24
N GLY A 632 1.82 9.91 5.18
CA GLY A 632 0.54 10.58 5.41
C GLY A 632 0.09 11.46 4.25
N LYS A 633 0.99 12.24 3.64
CA LYS A 633 0.65 13.12 2.50
C LYS A 633 0.24 12.33 1.26
N MET A 634 0.97 11.26 0.94
CA MET A 634 0.62 10.39 -0.18
C MET A 634 -0.72 9.68 0.09
N ALA A 635 -0.95 9.18 1.31
CA ALA A 635 -2.25 8.60 1.68
C ALA A 635 -3.40 9.61 1.55
N ALA A 636 -3.21 10.85 2.01
CA ALA A 636 -4.20 11.92 1.90
C ALA A 636 -4.51 12.27 0.43
N ALA A 637 -3.49 12.30 -0.44
CA ALA A 637 -3.68 12.54 -1.88
C ALA A 637 -4.54 11.44 -2.54
N GLN A 638 -4.28 10.18 -2.22
CA GLN A 638 -5.08 9.06 -2.74
C GLN A 638 -6.54 9.15 -2.30
N LEU A 639 -6.79 9.41 -1.01
CA LEU A 639 -8.13 9.56 -0.46
C LEU A 639 -8.91 10.69 -1.14
N LYS A 640 -8.29 11.88 -1.30
CA LYS A 640 -8.90 13.02 -2.01
C LYS A 640 -9.29 12.66 -3.44
N GLY A 641 -8.44 11.89 -4.13
CA GLY A 641 -8.72 11.41 -5.49
C GLY A 641 -9.95 10.51 -5.55
N LEU A 642 -10.07 9.56 -4.62
CA LEU A 642 -11.20 8.64 -4.50
C LEU A 642 -12.51 9.38 -4.13
N HIS A 643 -12.44 10.27 -3.13
CA HIS A 643 -13.61 11.01 -2.61
C HIS A 643 -14.32 11.85 -3.66
N LYS A 644 -13.58 12.31 -4.69
CA LYS A 644 -14.15 13.05 -5.82
C LYS A 644 -15.28 12.29 -6.53
N TYR A 645 -15.29 10.96 -6.47
CA TYR A 645 -16.29 10.11 -7.11
C TYR A 645 -17.17 9.36 -6.11
N GLY A 646 -17.19 9.81 -4.85
CA GLY A 646 -18.04 9.26 -3.79
C GLY A 646 -17.69 7.83 -3.37
N VAL A 647 -16.48 7.37 -3.68
CA VAL A 647 -15.87 6.14 -3.15
C VAL A 647 -14.73 6.53 -2.20
N THR A 648 -14.23 5.60 -1.38
CA THR A 648 -13.12 5.89 -0.46
C THR A 648 -12.04 4.82 -0.44
N GLY A 649 -10.89 5.15 0.12
CA GLY A 649 -9.90 4.19 0.57
C GLY A 649 -10.17 3.76 2.02
N THR A 650 -9.70 2.56 2.36
CA THR A 650 -9.60 2.04 3.73
C THR A 650 -8.14 2.04 4.12
N ILE A 651 -7.73 3.01 4.93
CA ILE A 651 -6.32 3.16 5.31
C ILE A 651 -5.89 1.98 6.19
N LYS A 652 -4.75 1.36 5.87
CA LYS A 652 -4.30 0.09 6.51
C LYS A 652 -2.79 0.00 6.71
N HIS A 653 -2.29 -0.80 7.64
CA HIS A 653 -3.00 -1.58 8.67
C HIS A 653 -2.75 -0.90 10.01
N PHE A 654 -3.82 -0.53 10.71
CA PHE A 654 -3.80 0.28 11.92
C PHE A 654 -3.62 -0.62 13.16
N ALA A 655 -2.42 -0.77 13.73
CA ALA A 655 -1.15 -0.10 13.45
C ALA A 655 0.05 -1.04 13.67
N CYS A 656 1.27 -0.55 13.37
CA CYS A 656 2.54 -1.23 13.63
C CYS A 656 2.70 -2.63 12.99
N ASN A 657 1.99 -2.92 11.90
CA ASN A 657 2.20 -4.12 11.08
C ASN A 657 3.43 -3.92 10.17
N SER A 658 4.61 -3.87 10.77
CA SER A 658 5.89 -3.61 10.09
C SER A 658 6.79 -4.85 10.02
N GLN A 659 6.21 -6.05 10.20
CA GLN A 659 6.84 -7.37 10.01
C GLN A 659 5.74 -8.35 9.58
N GLU A 660 5.98 -9.15 8.55
CA GLU A 660 4.98 -10.08 8.01
C GLU A 660 5.07 -11.47 8.63
N THR A 661 6.29 -11.94 8.89
CA THR A 661 6.51 -13.24 9.51
C THR A 661 5.89 -13.23 10.90
N HIS A 662 4.98 -14.18 11.16
CA HIS A 662 4.19 -14.26 12.40
C HIS A 662 3.31 -13.02 12.70
N ARG A 663 2.91 -12.24 11.68
CA ARG A 663 2.07 -11.02 11.83
C ARG A 663 0.77 -11.17 12.63
N ASN A 664 0.27 -12.39 12.80
CA ASN A 664 -0.92 -12.68 13.61
C ASN A 664 -0.65 -12.75 15.12
N GLU A 665 0.61 -12.85 15.54
CA GLU A 665 1.03 -13.09 16.92
C GLU A 665 2.08 -12.09 17.40
N VAL A 666 2.97 -11.62 16.52
CA VAL A 666 4.13 -10.81 16.91
C VAL A 666 3.70 -9.48 17.53
N ASN A 667 4.01 -9.28 18.80
CA ASN A 667 3.71 -8.06 19.52
C ASN A 667 4.69 -6.94 19.16
N ALA A 668 4.18 -5.76 18.82
CA ALA A 668 4.98 -4.55 18.78
C ALA A 668 5.03 -3.93 20.19
N LEU A 669 6.17 -4.07 20.88
CA LEU A 669 6.42 -3.41 22.16
C LEU A 669 7.08 -2.04 21.88
N VAL A 670 6.30 -0.96 22.06
CA VAL A 670 6.65 0.37 21.56
C VAL A 670 6.23 1.47 22.53
N SER A 671 7.01 2.54 22.62
CA SER A 671 6.70 3.69 23.49
C SER A 671 5.50 4.47 22.95
N GLU A 672 4.82 5.21 23.85
CA GLU A 672 3.74 6.10 23.40
C GLU A 672 4.29 7.20 22.47
N ARG A 673 5.49 7.72 22.75
CA ARG A 673 6.12 8.73 21.88
C ARG A 673 6.35 8.22 20.46
N ALA A 674 6.94 7.04 20.29
CA ALA A 674 7.20 6.47 18.97
C ALA A 674 5.90 6.12 18.24
N LEU A 675 4.89 5.60 18.95
CA LEU A 675 3.54 5.44 18.40
C LEU A 675 3.02 6.74 17.81
N ARG A 676 3.01 7.81 18.61
CA ARG A 676 2.45 9.13 18.27
C ARG A 676 3.19 9.81 17.12
N GLU A 677 4.52 9.83 17.17
CA GLU A 677 5.36 10.60 16.24
C GLU A 677 5.69 9.84 14.95
N VAL A 678 5.67 8.50 14.96
CA VAL A 678 6.09 7.67 13.83
C VAL A 678 4.93 6.80 13.32
N TYR A 679 4.50 5.80 14.08
CA TYR A 679 3.63 4.74 13.53
C TYR A 679 2.17 5.14 13.32
N LEU A 680 1.68 6.11 14.10
CA LEU A 680 0.30 6.62 14.01
C LEU A 680 0.21 7.91 13.22
N LYS A 681 1.31 8.63 13.02
CA LYS A 681 1.32 9.97 12.41
C LYS A 681 0.82 9.97 10.97
N GLY A 682 1.17 8.97 10.16
CA GLY A 682 0.64 8.83 8.80
C GLY A 682 -0.88 8.66 8.77
N PHE A 683 -1.43 7.85 9.70
CA PHE A 683 -2.87 7.67 9.86
C PHE A 683 -3.56 8.94 10.34
N GLU A 684 -2.95 9.67 11.28
CA GLU A 684 -3.46 10.97 11.75
C GLU A 684 -3.59 11.96 10.59
N ILE A 685 -2.56 12.07 9.74
CA ILE A 685 -2.59 12.94 8.55
C ILE A 685 -3.69 12.49 7.58
N ALA A 686 -3.81 11.18 7.34
CA ALA A 686 -4.86 10.64 6.47
C ALA A 686 -6.28 10.96 6.99
N VAL A 687 -6.49 10.92 8.31
CA VAL A 687 -7.77 11.30 8.94
C VAL A 687 -7.99 12.81 8.89
N ARG A 688 -7.05 13.62 9.41
CA ARG A 688 -7.22 15.07 9.59
C ARG A 688 -7.13 15.85 8.27
N GLU A 689 -6.28 15.44 7.33
CA GLU A 689 -6.06 16.14 6.06
C GLU A 689 -6.64 15.41 4.85
N GLY A 690 -6.61 14.07 4.87
CA GLY A 690 -7.16 13.23 3.79
C GLY A 690 -8.66 12.99 3.92
N GLY A 691 -9.26 13.28 5.08
CA GLY A 691 -10.67 13.03 5.34
C GLY A 691 -11.00 11.54 5.39
N ALA A 692 -10.07 10.67 5.82
CA ALA A 692 -10.33 9.24 5.90
C ALA A 692 -11.55 8.93 6.77
N TYR A 693 -12.47 8.12 6.25
CA TYR A 693 -13.66 7.63 6.97
C TYR A 693 -13.83 6.09 6.88
N SER A 694 -12.77 5.37 6.52
CA SER A 694 -12.66 3.91 6.61
C SER A 694 -11.24 3.53 7.02
N VAL A 695 -11.10 2.70 8.04
CA VAL A 695 -9.80 2.25 8.61
C VAL A 695 -9.82 0.74 8.79
N MET A 696 -8.72 0.07 8.50
CA MET A 696 -8.54 -1.36 8.78
C MET A 696 -7.53 -1.56 9.90
N SER A 697 -7.91 -2.26 10.97
CA SER A 697 -6.96 -2.65 12.02
C SER A 697 -5.98 -3.71 11.51
N SER A 698 -4.85 -3.91 12.18
CA SER A 698 -3.87 -4.95 11.80
C SER A 698 -4.17 -6.34 12.39
N TYR A 699 -3.35 -7.32 11.99
CA TYR A 699 -3.35 -8.67 12.57
C TYR A 699 -2.64 -8.76 13.93
N ASN A 700 -1.64 -7.91 14.15
CA ASN A 700 -0.71 -8.04 15.26
C ASN A 700 -1.22 -7.37 16.56
N PRO A 701 -0.73 -7.79 17.73
CA PRO A 701 -0.83 -7.01 18.94
C PRO A 701 0.14 -5.82 18.97
N VAL A 702 -0.29 -4.77 19.68
CA VAL A 702 0.54 -3.60 20.04
C VAL A 702 0.45 -3.44 21.54
N ASN A 703 1.60 -3.46 22.22
CA ASN A 703 1.70 -3.40 23.67
C ASN A 703 0.81 -4.44 24.40
N GLY A 704 0.70 -5.64 23.83
CA GLY A 704 0.03 -6.81 24.42
C GLY A 704 -1.47 -6.95 24.12
N ILE A 705 -2.05 -6.05 23.33
CA ILE A 705 -3.47 -6.09 22.95
C ILE A 705 -3.56 -6.10 21.42
N TRP A 706 -4.32 -7.04 20.85
CA TRP A 706 -4.58 -7.08 19.41
C TRP A 706 -5.25 -5.79 18.97
N THR A 707 -4.77 -5.21 17.86
CA THR A 707 -5.22 -3.89 17.41
C THR A 707 -6.72 -3.84 17.12
N SER A 708 -7.29 -4.96 16.66
CA SER A 708 -8.73 -5.12 16.45
C SER A 708 -9.59 -4.95 17.71
N SER A 709 -9.02 -5.18 18.90
CA SER A 709 -9.67 -5.11 20.20
C SER A 709 -9.07 -4.04 21.12
N ASN A 710 -8.34 -3.08 20.55
CA ASN A 710 -7.60 -2.10 21.33
C ASN A 710 -8.41 -0.79 21.52
N TYR A 711 -8.97 -0.60 22.71
CA TYR A 711 -9.81 0.57 23.03
C TYR A 711 -9.06 1.90 22.91
N ASP A 712 -7.79 1.94 23.33
CA ASP A 712 -7.02 3.18 23.26
C ASP A 712 -6.69 3.56 21.82
N LEU A 713 -6.29 2.58 21.00
CA LEU A 713 -6.02 2.82 19.58
C LEU A 713 -7.29 3.27 18.86
N LEU A 714 -8.36 2.47 18.99
CA LEU A 714 -9.54 2.62 18.15
C LEU A 714 -10.49 3.68 18.70
N THR A 715 -10.68 3.83 20.00
CA THR A 715 -11.63 4.81 20.55
C THR A 715 -10.93 6.07 21.05
N THR A 716 -9.94 5.93 21.92
CA THR A 716 -9.28 7.09 22.55
C THR A 716 -8.55 7.93 21.51
N ILE A 717 -7.63 7.35 20.75
CA ILE A 717 -6.81 8.08 19.78
C ILE A 717 -7.64 8.41 18.54
N LEU A 718 -8.08 7.39 17.80
CA LEU A 718 -8.70 7.59 16.49
C LEU A 718 -9.98 8.46 16.56
N ARG A 719 -10.90 8.20 17.49
CA ARG A 719 -12.17 8.95 17.56
C ARG A 719 -12.10 10.18 18.46
N LYS A 720 -11.60 10.06 19.69
CA LYS A 720 -11.68 11.16 20.67
C LYS A 720 -10.62 12.23 20.46
N GLU A 721 -9.43 11.87 19.98
CA GLU A 721 -8.35 12.85 19.75
C GLU A 721 -8.30 13.32 18.29
N TRP A 722 -8.48 12.44 17.31
CA TRP A 722 -8.43 12.83 15.90
C TRP A 722 -9.78 13.22 15.29
N GLY A 723 -10.89 12.90 15.96
CA GLY A 723 -12.23 13.24 15.49
C GLY A 723 -12.72 12.37 14.34
N PHE A 724 -12.20 11.15 14.18
CA PHE A 724 -12.69 10.20 13.19
C PHE A 724 -14.16 9.84 13.43
N THR A 725 -14.97 9.83 12.36
CA THR A 725 -16.41 9.51 12.42
C THR A 725 -16.82 8.38 11.47
N GLY A 726 -15.83 7.67 10.92
CA GLY A 726 -16.06 6.60 9.95
C GLY A 726 -16.12 5.21 10.57
N ILE A 727 -15.95 4.20 9.73
CA ILE A 727 -15.90 2.79 10.13
C ILE A 727 -14.47 2.30 10.37
N VAL A 728 -14.31 1.45 11.37
CA VAL A 728 -13.15 0.57 11.54
C VAL A 728 -13.59 -0.85 11.21
N MET A 729 -12.83 -1.52 10.36
CA MET A 729 -12.95 -2.95 10.11
C MET A 729 -11.71 -3.69 10.58
N THR A 730 -11.84 -4.98 10.88
CA THR A 730 -10.67 -5.84 11.07
C THR A 730 -9.97 -6.11 9.74
N ASP A 731 -8.70 -6.51 9.80
CA ASP A 731 -8.13 -7.35 8.74
C ASP A 731 -8.88 -8.70 8.67
N TRP A 732 -8.70 -9.45 7.58
CA TRP A 732 -9.44 -10.66 7.26
C TRP A 732 -9.16 -11.81 8.25
N TRP A 733 -10.17 -12.17 9.03
CA TRP A 733 -10.10 -13.17 10.10
C TRP A 733 -9.10 -12.81 11.20
N ALA A 734 -8.95 -11.52 11.48
CA ALA A 734 -8.09 -11.04 12.55
C ALA A 734 -8.56 -11.57 13.91
N LYS A 735 -7.59 -11.78 14.80
CA LYS A 735 -7.85 -12.13 16.20
C LYS A 735 -8.15 -10.87 17.01
N GLY A 736 -8.90 -11.04 18.10
CA GLY A 736 -9.01 -10.06 19.19
C GLY A 736 -8.75 -10.76 20.53
N ASN A 737 -8.42 -9.99 21.55
CA ASN A 737 -8.20 -10.50 22.91
C ASN A 737 -8.77 -9.59 23.99
N GLU A 738 -8.95 -10.16 25.17
CA GLU A 738 -8.89 -9.41 26.43
C GLU A 738 -7.43 -9.24 26.82
N GLU A 739 -7.09 -8.17 27.53
CA GLU A 739 -5.71 -7.96 27.99
C GLU A 739 -5.23 -9.14 28.85
N GLY A 740 -4.09 -9.72 28.49
CA GLY A 740 -3.49 -10.88 29.17
C GLY A 740 -3.98 -12.24 28.67
N GLU A 741 -4.95 -12.28 27.75
CA GLU A 741 -5.41 -13.49 27.08
C GLU A 741 -4.80 -13.64 25.67
N GLU A 742 -4.80 -14.87 25.16
CA GLU A 742 -4.41 -15.17 23.78
C GLU A 742 -5.44 -14.63 22.78
N GLY A 743 -4.97 -14.26 21.58
CA GLY A 743 -5.83 -13.81 20.49
C GLY A 743 -6.73 -14.92 19.93
N SER A 744 -8.01 -14.62 19.76
CA SER A 744 -9.01 -15.53 19.18
C SER A 744 -9.91 -14.83 18.18
N ARG A 745 -10.27 -15.55 17.11
CA ARG A 745 -11.28 -15.10 16.12
C ARG A 745 -12.70 -15.10 16.66
N ARG A 746 -12.98 -15.83 17.74
CA ARG A 746 -14.29 -15.80 18.41
C ARG A 746 -14.50 -14.54 19.25
N ASN A 747 -13.42 -13.86 19.63
CA ASN A 747 -13.45 -12.72 20.55
C ASN A 747 -13.87 -11.43 19.85
N MET A 748 -15.12 -11.38 19.39
CA MET A 748 -15.68 -10.15 18.79
C MET A 748 -16.22 -9.18 19.84
N ALA A 749 -16.64 -9.63 21.03
CA ALA A 749 -17.05 -8.72 22.10
C ALA A 749 -15.98 -7.66 22.46
N PRO A 750 -14.68 -8.01 22.67
CA PRO A 750 -13.65 -6.99 22.89
C PRO A 750 -13.43 -6.08 21.67
N MET A 751 -13.65 -6.56 20.44
CA MET A 751 -13.60 -5.73 19.24
C MET A 751 -14.68 -4.64 19.27
N ILE A 752 -15.93 -5.00 19.57
CA ILE A 752 -17.04 -4.04 19.68
C ILE A 752 -16.81 -3.05 20.83
N ARG A 753 -16.31 -3.52 21.97
CA ARG A 753 -15.95 -2.64 23.10
C ARG A 753 -14.91 -1.61 22.71
N ALA A 754 -13.90 -2.02 21.94
CA ALA A 754 -12.88 -1.13 21.38
C ALA A 754 -13.41 -0.20 20.28
N GLN A 755 -14.64 -0.43 19.80
CA GLN A 755 -15.28 0.25 18.68
C GLN A 755 -14.61 -0.13 17.34
N ASN A 756 -14.16 -1.37 17.18
CA ASN A 756 -14.00 -1.94 15.85
C ASN A 756 -15.41 -2.32 15.36
N ASP A 757 -15.86 -1.72 14.27
CA ASP A 757 -17.25 -1.76 13.88
C ASP A 757 -17.61 -3.04 13.11
N LEU A 758 -16.66 -3.53 12.31
CA LEU A 758 -16.88 -4.63 11.37
C LEU A 758 -15.82 -5.73 11.51
N TYR A 759 -16.25 -6.94 11.87
CA TYR A 759 -15.42 -8.13 11.70
C TYR A 759 -15.46 -8.60 10.25
N MET A 760 -14.30 -8.56 9.60
CA MET A 760 -14.08 -9.09 8.26
C MET A 760 -13.36 -10.43 8.42
N VAL A 761 -13.90 -11.58 8.02
CA VAL A 761 -15.26 -11.83 7.52
C VAL A 761 -15.84 -13.13 8.09
N ALA A 762 -17.16 -13.18 8.18
CA ALA A 762 -17.93 -14.41 8.36
C ALA A 762 -18.34 -14.98 6.99
N ALA A 763 -18.58 -16.30 6.89
CA ALA A 763 -19.11 -16.89 5.66
C ALA A 763 -20.61 -16.58 5.47
N ASP A 764 -21.34 -16.56 6.58
CA ASP A 764 -22.73 -16.15 6.69
C ASP A 764 -22.90 -15.45 8.05
N ALA A 765 -23.39 -14.21 8.01
CA ALA A 765 -23.51 -13.36 9.17
C ALA A 765 -24.64 -13.82 10.10
N LYS A 766 -25.76 -14.27 9.53
CA LYS A 766 -26.99 -14.62 10.27
C LYS A 766 -26.81 -15.87 11.13
N SER A 767 -26.22 -16.94 10.58
CA SER A 767 -25.98 -18.21 11.27
C SER A 767 -24.82 -18.16 12.27
N ASN A 768 -24.13 -17.03 12.42
CA ASN A 768 -22.90 -16.91 13.21
C ASN A 768 -21.87 -17.98 12.79
N SER A 769 -21.56 -18.04 11.49
CA SER A 769 -20.62 -19.02 10.94
C SER A 769 -19.22 -18.95 11.57
N ASN A 770 -18.79 -17.78 12.05
CA ASN A 770 -17.54 -17.58 12.79
C ASN A 770 -17.60 -18.04 14.27
N LYS A 771 -18.79 -18.36 14.78
CA LYS A 771 -19.06 -18.77 16.17
C LYS A 771 -18.58 -17.74 17.20
N ASP A 772 -18.76 -16.44 16.91
CA ASP A 772 -18.34 -15.38 17.82
C ASP A 772 -19.10 -15.37 19.16
N ASN A 773 -18.62 -14.57 20.11
CA ASN A 773 -19.11 -14.50 21.48
C ASN A 773 -20.02 -13.28 21.76
N LEU A 774 -20.57 -12.60 20.75
CA LEU A 774 -21.31 -11.35 20.98
C LEU A 774 -22.58 -11.53 21.83
N MET A 775 -23.46 -12.48 21.46
CA MET A 775 -24.68 -12.74 22.21
C MET A 775 -24.40 -13.25 23.63
N GLU A 776 -23.40 -14.14 23.77
CA GLU A 776 -22.92 -14.63 25.08
C GLU A 776 -22.51 -13.47 25.99
N LYS A 777 -21.67 -12.55 25.49
CA LYS A 777 -21.17 -11.43 26.29
C LYS A 777 -22.22 -10.35 26.55
N LEU A 778 -23.22 -10.22 25.69
CA LEU A 778 -24.37 -9.36 25.92
C LEU A 778 -25.26 -9.90 27.06
N GLU A 779 -25.56 -11.20 27.05
CA GLU A 779 -26.31 -11.87 28.12
C GLU A 779 -25.58 -11.82 29.47
N GLU A 780 -24.26 -11.96 29.47
CA GLU A 780 -23.41 -11.81 30.66
C GLU A 780 -23.30 -10.35 31.15
N GLY A 781 -23.65 -9.37 30.31
CA GLY A 781 -23.55 -7.93 30.61
C GLY A 781 -22.14 -7.34 30.50
N SER A 782 -21.16 -8.09 29.98
CA SER A 782 -19.80 -7.59 29.74
C SER A 782 -19.66 -6.83 28.41
N LEU A 783 -20.58 -7.06 27.47
CA LEU A 783 -20.87 -6.23 26.31
C LEU A 783 -22.21 -5.52 26.53
N THR A 784 -22.32 -4.25 26.15
CA THR A 784 -23.58 -3.50 26.29
C THR A 784 -24.25 -3.29 24.94
N ARG A 785 -25.58 -3.21 24.95
CA ARG A 785 -26.37 -2.85 23.76
C ARG A 785 -26.03 -1.45 23.24
N GLY A 786 -25.66 -0.50 24.12
CA GLY A 786 -25.19 0.82 23.71
C GLY A 786 -23.92 0.78 22.87
N GLU A 787 -22.99 -0.15 23.15
CA GLU A 787 -21.79 -0.34 22.33
C GLU A 787 -22.12 -0.92 20.96
N LEU A 788 -23.04 -1.90 20.89
CA LEU A 788 -23.56 -2.42 19.63
C LEU A 788 -24.29 -1.34 18.81
N ALA A 789 -25.10 -0.51 19.46
CA ALA A 789 -25.77 0.60 18.79
C ALA A 789 -24.78 1.65 18.27
N ARG A 790 -23.72 1.96 19.03
CA ARG A 790 -22.66 2.89 18.59
C ARG A 790 -21.94 2.41 17.33
N VAL A 791 -21.57 1.13 17.25
CA VAL A 791 -20.92 0.60 16.04
C VAL A 791 -21.92 0.50 14.86
N ALA A 792 -23.18 0.18 15.13
CA ALA A 792 -24.23 0.18 14.11
C ALA A 792 -24.49 1.58 13.54
N ASP A 793 -24.44 2.61 14.40
CA ASP A 793 -24.48 4.02 14.00
C ASP A 793 -23.34 4.36 13.02
N ASN A 794 -22.08 4.05 13.39
CA ASN A 794 -20.92 4.26 12.52
C ASN A 794 -21.10 3.59 11.15
N ILE A 795 -21.58 2.33 11.12
CA ILE A 795 -21.84 1.58 9.88
C ILE A 795 -22.94 2.26 9.05
N CYS A 796 -24.06 2.63 9.67
CA CYS A 796 -25.17 3.27 8.97
C CYS A 796 -24.79 4.65 8.42
N GLN A 797 -24.05 5.46 9.19
CA GLN A 797 -23.54 6.76 8.75
C GLN A 797 -22.60 6.61 7.55
N TYR A 798 -21.66 5.67 7.62
CA TYR A 798 -20.80 5.36 6.47
C TYR A 798 -21.63 4.98 5.24
N LEU A 799 -22.57 4.04 5.40
CA LEU A 799 -23.36 3.54 4.28
C LEU A 799 -24.20 4.63 3.64
N MET A 800 -24.74 5.59 4.39
CA MET A 800 -25.47 6.73 3.82
C MET A 800 -24.61 7.61 2.88
N THR A 801 -23.29 7.57 3.01
CA THR A 801 -22.35 8.25 2.09
C THR A 801 -21.96 7.40 0.88
N ALA A 802 -22.21 6.08 0.93
CA ALA A 802 -21.68 5.13 -0.02
C ALA A 802 -22.50 5.06 -1.33
N PRO A 803 -21.87 4.73 -2.47
CA PRO A 803 -22.55 4.48 -3.74
C PRO A 803 -23.69 3.47 -3.65
N SER A 804 -23.50 2.41 -2.87
CA SER A 804 -24.48 1.34 -2.63
C SER A 804 -25.80 1.85 -2.07
N TYR A 805 -25.78 2.89 -1.24
CA TYR A 805 -26.99 3.49 -0.69
C TYR A 805 -27.85 4.17 -1.76
N TRP A 806 -27.23 4.93 -2.66
CA TRP A 806 -27.96 5.58 -3.76
C TRP A 806 -28.55 4.53 -4.70
N ARG A 807 -27.78 3.49 -5.04
CA ARG A 807 -28.28 2.37 -5.86
C ARG A 807 -29.47 1.67 -5.21
N MET A 808 -29.41 1.40 -3.91
CA MET A 808 -30.52 0.80 -3.16
C MET A 808 -31.80 1.66 -3.21
N LYS A 809 -31.67 2.99 -3.15
CA LYS A 809 -32.79 3.92 -3.31
C LYS A 809 -33.33 4.01 -4.75
N GLY A 810 -32.77 3.24 -5.70
CA GLY A 810 -33.07 3.35 -7.12
C GLY A 810 -32.60 4.67 -7.73
N LEU A 811 -31.70 5.39 -7.04
CA LEU A 811 -31.11 6.63 -7.50
C LEU A 811 -29.86 6.30 -8.30
N GLU A 812 -29.95 6.47 -9.61
CA GLU A 812 -28.82 6.35 -10.51
C GLU A 812 -28.32 7.74 -10.88
N SER A 813 -27.07 8.04 -10.51
CA SER A 813 -26.45 9.32 -10.84
C SER A 813 -26.16 9.43 -12.34
N ASP A 814 -26.05 10.65 -12.87
CA ASP A 814 -25.64 10.83 -14.27
C ASP A 814 -24.24 10.24 -14.54
N LEU A 815 -23.38 10.26 -13.52
CA LEU A 815 -22.09 9.58 -13.53
C LEU A 815 -22.25 8.06 -13.73
N ASP A 816 -23.10 7.40 -12.95
CA ASP A 816 -23.32 5.95 -13.05
C ASP A 816 -23.83 5.58 -14.46
N LYS A 817 -24.78 6.34 -15.00
CA LYS A 817 -25.31 6.16 -16.37
C LYS A 817 -24.26 6.34 -17.45
N GLU A 818 -23.27 7.21 -17.24
CA GLU A 818 -22.15 7.40 -18.17
C GLU A 818 -21.13 6.27 -18.07
N LEU A 819 -20.85 5.79 -16.85
CA LEU A 819 -19.93 4.68 -16.61
C LEU A 819 -20.45 3.36 -17.17
N GLU A 820 -21.76 3.10 -17.09
CA GLU A 820 -22.39 1.91 -17.68
C GLU A 820 -22.28 1.88 -19.22
N LYS A 821 -22.15 3.03 -19.87
CA LYS A 821 -21.95 3.13 -21.33
C LYS A 821 -20.50 2.93 -21.75
N CYS A 822 -19.56 2.91 -20.80
CA CYS A 822 -18.15 2.75 -21.12
C CYS A 822 -17.88 1.30 -21.51
N PRO A 823 -17.26 1.04 -22.68
CA PRO A 823 -17.06 -0.32 -23.18
C PRO A 823 -16.27 -1.17 -22.18
N SER A 824 -16.54 -2.48 -22.22
CA SER A 824 -15.75 -3.43 -21.43
C SER A 824 -14.41 -3.69 -22.11
N PRO A 825 -13.28 -3.69 -21.39
CA PRO A 825 -11.98 -4.10 -21.93
C PRO A 825 -12.00 -5.53 -22.51
N GLU A 826 -12.98 -6.35 -22.11
CA GLU A 826 -13.15 -7.73 -22.58
C GLU A 826 -13.79 -7.84 -23.97
N GLU A 827 -14.43 -6.77 -24.49
CA GLU A 827 -15.13 -6.82 -25.79
C GLU A 827 -14.22 -7.28 -26.92
N GLU A 828 -12.96 -6.82 -26.92
CA GLU A 828 -11.97 -7.23 -27.92
C GLU A 828 -11.58 -8.72 -27.78
N MET A 829 -11.44 -9.20 -26.54
CA MET A 829 -11.15 -10.62 -26.29
C MET A 829 -12.31 -11.52 -26.75
N ILE A 830 -13.54 -11.07 -26.52
CA ILE A 830 -14.75 -11.77 -26.99
C ILE A 830 -14.82 -11.76 -28.52
N GLN A 831 -14.47 -10.66 -29.19
CA GLN A 831 -14.48 -10.59 -30.65
C GLN A 831 -13.50 -11.58 -31.30
N GLN A 832 -12.35 -11.82 -30.65
CA GLN A 832 -11.32 -12.75 -31.10
C GLN A 832 -11.54 -14.19 -30.61
N ALA A 833 -12.55 -14.42 -29.76
CA ALA A 833 -12.83 -15.71 -29.16
C ALA A 833 -13.29 -16.76 -30.19
N LYS A 834 -13.02 -18.03 -29.89
CA LYS A 834 -13.40 -19.16 -30.73
C LYS A 834 -14.93 -19.30 -30.81
N GLU A 835 -15.45 -19.44 -32.03
CA GLU A 835 -16.87 -19.71 -32.26
C GLU A 835 -17.21 -21.20 -32.09
N ILE A 836 -18.33 -21.48 -31.41
CA ILE A 836 -18.88 -22.80 -31.18
C ILE A 836 -20.34 -22.80 -31.64
N GLU A 837 -20.62 -23.52 -32.72
CA GLU A 837 -21.98 -23.69 -33.23
C GLU A 837 -22.73 -24.79 -32.46
N VAL A 838 -23.83 -24.43 -31.81
CA VAL A 838 -24.68 -25.34 -31.04
C VAL A 838 -25.99 -25.58 -31.78
N ASN A 839 -26.14 -26.80 -32.31
CA ASN A 839 -27.39 -27.26 -32.92
C ASN A 839 -28.34 -27.83 -31.85
N GLN A 840 -28.05 -29.04 -31.35
CA GLN A 840 -28.72 -29.63 -30.18
C GLN A 840 -27.78 -29.73 -28.99
N GLN A 841 -26.52 -30.05 -29.26
CA GLN A 841 -25.41 -30.02 -28.31
C GLN A 841 -24.10 -29.71 -29.04
N ALA A 842 -23.11 -29.21 -28.32
CA ALA A 842 -21.72 -29.06 -28.75
C ALA A 842 -20.78 -29.32 -27.57
N GLU A 843 -19.58 -29.82 -27.84
CA GLU A 843 -18.54 -30.05 -26.84
C GLU A 843 -17.50 -28.93 -26.90
N ILE A 844 -17.01 -28.50 -25.73
CA ILE A 844 -15.82 -27.66 -25.60
C ILE A 844 -14.69 -28.61 -25.21
N ARG A 845 -13.50 -28.47 -25.80
CA ARG A 845 -12.39 -29.34 -25.39
C ARG A 845 -11.89 -28.87 -24.02
N PRO A 846 -11.75 -29.74 -23.00
CA PRO A 846 -11.32 -29.31 -21.67
C PRO A 846 -9.99 -28.55 -21.67
N GLU A 847 -9.05 -28.91 -22.56
CA GLU A 847 -7.76 -28.24 -22.72
C GLU A 847 -7.86 -26.80 -23.28
N GLU A 848 -9.00 -26.41 -23.84
CA GLU A 848 -9.27 -25.03 -24.28
C GLU A 848 -9.73 -24.14 -23.13
N ILE A 849 -10.02 -24.71 -21.96
CA ILE A 849 -10.35 -23.96 -20.74
C ILE A 849 -9.10 -23.90 -19.86
N ARG A 850 -8.50 -22.72 -19.80
CA ARG A 850 -7.38 -22.42 -18.92
C ARG A 850 -7.83 -22.46 -17.46
N LEU A 851 -7.08 -23.18 -16.63
CA LEU A 851 -7.37 -23.37 -15.21
C LEU A 851 -6.11 -23.08 -14.39
N GLY A 852 -6.24 -22.21 -13.41
CA GLY A 852 -5.23 -22.04 -12.37
C GLY A 852 -4.01 -21.20 -12.75
N ASP A 853 -4.07 -20.53 -13.90
CA ASP A 853 -3.07 -19.57 -14.35
C ASP A 853 -3.53 -18.12 -14.17
N GLY A 854 -4.79 -17.90 -13.76
CA GLY A 854 -5.39 -16.57 -13.64
C GLY A 854 -5.71 -15.93 -14.98
N GLU A 855 -5.82 -16.73 -16.05
CA GLU A 855 -6.22 -16.27 -17.37
C GLU A 855 -7.64 -16.73 -17.72
N ALA A 856 -8.36 -15.90 -18.47
CA ALA A 856 -9.72 -16.18 -18.89
C ALA A 856 -9.76 -16.86 -20.26
N SER A 857 -10.66 -17.84 -20.41
CA SER A 857 -10.95 -18.48 -21.69
C SER A 857 -12.30 -17.97 -22.22
N TYR A 858 -12.30 -17.41 -23.43
CA TYR A 858 -13.49 -16.84 -24.07
C TYR A 858 -13.97 -17.71 -25.23
N PHE A 859 -15.29 -17.83 -25.37
CA PHE A 859 -15.96 -18.53 -26.46
C PHE A 859 -17.16 -17.72 -26.96
N ARG A 860 -17.44 -17.79 -28.25
CA ARG A 860 -18.67 -17.26 -28.86
C ARG A 860 -19.59 -18.42 -29.21
N ILE A 861 -20.74 -18.48 -28.58
CA ILE A 861 -21.72 -19.55 -28.77
C ILE A 861 -22.76 -19.11 -29.79
N LEU A 862 -22.81 -19.77 -30.93
CA LEU A 862 -23.77 -19.50 -31.99
C LEU A 862 -24.85 -20.59 -31.97
N VAL A 863 -26.11 -20.21 -31.81
CA VAL A 863 -27.22 -21.18 -31.75
C VAL A 863 -28.08 -21.11 -33.01
N LYS A 864 -28.50 -22.27 -33.51
CA LYS A 864 -29.42 -22.33 -34.66
C LYS A 864 -30.85 -21.97 -34.29
N GLU A 865 -31.27 -22.32 -33.08
CA GLU A 865 -32.60 -22.05 -32.55
C GLU A 865 -32.49 -21.29 -31.24
N LYS A 866 -33.24 -20.19 -31.12
CA LYS A 866 -33.35 -19.50 -29.83
C LYS A 866 -33.95 -20.43 -28.76
N GLY A 867 -33.52 -20.29 -27.53
CA GLY A 867 -34.08 -21.04 -26.40
C GLY A 867 -33.12 -21.15 -25.22
N ASP A 868 -33.48 -22.03 -24.30
CA ASP A 868 -32.72 -22.27 -23.08
C ASP A 868 -31.67 -23.36 -23.32
N TYR A 869 -30.49 -23.14 -22.78
CA TYR A 869 -29.33 -24.01 -22.92
C TYR A 869 -28.72 -24.27 -21.55
N GLN A 870 -28.10 -25.42 -21.37
CA GLN A 870 -27.36 -25.77 -20.18
C GLN A 870 -25.92 -26.14 -20.54
N LEU A 871 -25.00 -25.78 -19.67
CA LEU A 871 -23.65 -26.27 -19.66
C LEU A 871 -23.56 -27.44 -18.69
N GLU A 872 -23.04 -28.57 -19.14
CA GLU A 872 -22.70 -29.70 -18.29
C GLU A 872 -21.20 -29.84 -18.22
N MET A 873 -20.65 -29.87 -17.00
CA MET A 873 -19.21 -30.02 -16.75
C MET A 873 -18.94 -31.20 -15.83
N TYR A 874 -17.88 -31.96 -16.07
CA TYR A 874 -17.47 -33.07 -15.21
C TYR A 874 -16.09 -32.78 -14.62
N CYS A 875 -16.06 -32.39 -13.35
CA CYS A 875 -14.88 -31.79 -12.70
C CYS A 875 -14.43 -32.59 -11.47
N ARG A 876 -13.15 -32.48 -11.07
CA ARG A 876 -12.64 -32.97 -9.78
C ARG A 876 -11.54 -32.08 -9.22
N SER A 877 -11.26 -32.23 -7.94
CA SER A 877 -10.03 -31.73 -7.30
C SER A 877 -8.86 -32.69 -7.55
N ALA A 878 -7.71 -32.12 -7.93
CA ALA A 878 -6.41 -32.75 -8.04
C ALA A 878 -5.40 -32.20 -7.00
N VAL A 879 -5.84 -31.34 -6.07
CA VAL A 879 -4.99 -30.85 -4.99
C VAL A 879 -4.85 -31.87 -3.87
N GLU A 880 -3.68 -31.89 -3.22
CA GLU A 880 -3.43 -32.74 -2.05
C GLU A 880 -4.03 -32.14 -0.77
N ASN A 881 -4.13 -30.81 -0.70
CA ASN A 881 -4.64 -30.10 0.46
C ASN A 881 -6.18 -30.07 0.48
N ASP A 882 -6.77 -30.74 1.48
CA ASP A 882 -8.22 -30.88 1.62
C ASP A 882 -8.96 -29.57 1.96
N VAL A 883 -8.27 -28.57 2.53
CA VAL A 883 -8.89 -27.30 2.96
C VAL A 883 -8.91 -26.21 1.89
N VAL A 884 -8.27 -26.44 0.73
CA VAL A 884 -8.31 -25.50 -0.38
C VAL A 884 -9.70 -25.54 -1.03
N GLN A 885 -10.24 -24.40 -1.39
CA GLN A 885 -11.48 -24.30 -2.16
C GLN A 885 -11.13 -23.82 -3.57
N LEU A 886 -11.37 -24.66 -4.57
CA LEU A 886 -11.12 -24.39 -5.99
C LEU A 886 -12.36 -23.75 -6.61
N ALA A 887 -12.19 -22.61 -7.28
CA ALA A 887 -13.28 -21.88 -7.91
C ALA A 887 -13.11 -21.75 -9.44
N LEU A 888 -14.18 -22.02 -10.18
CA LEU A 888 -14.29 -21.73 -11.62
C LEU A 888 -15.50 -20.83 -11.87
N SER A 889 -15.24 -19.60 -12.28
CA SER A 889 -16.29 -18.62 -12.62
C SER A 889 -16.72 -18.78 -14.08
N ILE A 890 -18.03 -18.84 -14.29
CA ILE A 890 -18.66 -19.02 -15.61
C ILE A 890 -19.54 -17.81 -15.87
N TRP A 891 -19.22 -17.09 -16.93
CA TRP A 891 -19.87 -15.86 -17.33
C TRP A 891 -20.57 -16.04 -18.67
N GLN A 892 -21.70 -15.36 -18.85
CA GLN A 892 -22.39 -15.21 -20.12
C GLN A 892 -22.69 -13.73 -20.37
N ASP A 893 -22.26 -13.19 -21.51
CA ASP A 893 -22.52 -11.79 -21.90
C ASP A 893 -22.19 -10.77 -20.80
N HIS A 894 -20.99 -10.92 -20.21
CA HIS A 894 -20.47 -10.13 -19.07
C HIS A 894 -21.24 -10.29 -17.75
N GLN A 895 -22.18 -11.22 -17.64
CA GLN A 895 -22.88 -11.55 -16.39
C GLN A 895 -22.34 -12.86 -15.81
N LEU A 896 -21.99 -12.84 -14.51
CA LEU A 896 -21.59 -14.06 -13.82
C LEU A 896 -22.82 -14.94 -13.65
N ILE A 897 -22.83 -16.09 -14.31
CA ILE A 897 -23.93 -17.06 -14.21
C ILE A 897 -23.75 -17.91 -12.96
N GLN A 898 -22.54 -18.46 -12.76
CA GLN A 898 -22.25 -19.29 -11.61
C GLN A 898 -20.74 -19.37 -11.36
N THR A 899 -20.35 -19.40 -10.09
CA THR A 899 -19.01 -19.86 -9.68
C THR A 899 -19.15 -21.30 -9.17
N LEU A 900 -18.58 -22.25 -9.91
CA LEU A 900 -18.46 -23.63 -9.45
C LEU A 900 -17.40 -23.71 -8.37
N SER A 901 -17.74 -24.33 -7.24
CA SER A 901 -16.81 -24.50 -6.13
C SER A 901 -16.59 -25.97 -5.80
N LEU A 902 -15.33 -26.37 -5.73
CA LEU A 902 -14.89 -27.71 -5.37
C LEU A 902 -13.98 -27.63 -4.14
N ALA A 903 -14.36 -28.34 -3.07
CA ALA A 903 -13.45 -28.55 -1.95
C ALA A 903 -12.23 -29.37 -2.39
N GLY A 904 -11.07 -29.14 -1.78
CA GLY A 904 -9.84 -29.87 -2.07
C GLY A 904 -10.00 -31.38 -1.88
N ALA A 905 -10.81 -31.78 -0.89
CA ALA A 905 -11.18 -33.16 -0.63
C ALA A 905 -12.06 -33.81 -1.72
N ALA A 906 -12.67 -33.04 -2.64
CA ALA A 906 -13.58 -33.52 -3.68
C ALA A 906 -12.83 -34.17 -4.88
N ARG A 907 -12.10 -35.25 -4.61
CA ARG A 907 -11.24 -35.97 -5.58
C ARG A 907 -12.01 -36.83 -6.58
N SER A 908 -13.29 -37.09 -6.31
CA SER A 908 -14.17 -37.82 -7.21
C SER A 908 -14.72 -36.91 -8.29
N TRP A 909 -14.78 -37.43 -9.52
CA TRP A 909 -15.42 -36.71 -10.62
C TRP A 909 -16.89 -36.44 -10.31
N THR A 910 -17.27 -35.16 -10.36
CA THR A 910 -18.60 -34.65 -10.02
C THR A 910 -19.16 -33.88 -11.20
N ARG A 911 -20.44 -34.12 -11.53
CA ARG A 911 -21.12 -33.45 -12.64
C ARG A 911 -21.80 -32.18 -12.13
N PHE A 912 -21.50 -31.07 -12.78
CA PHE A 912 -22.13 -29.77 -12.56
C PHE A 912 -23.02 -29.44 -13.75
N GLN A 913 -24.19 -28.89 -13.48
CA GLN A 913 -25.11 -28.37 -14.49
C GLN A 913 -25.31 -26.89 -14.21
N VAL A 914 -25.08 -26.07 -15.22
CA VAL A 914 -25.22 -24.62 -15.15
C VAL A 914 -26.21 -24.21 -16.23
N GLU A 915 -27.38 -23.73 -15.82
CA GLU A 915 -28.36 -23.18 -16.76
C GLU A 915 -27.87 -21.82 -17.27
N LEU A 916 -27.85 -21.65 -18.59
CA LEU A 916 -27.47 -20.40 -19.24
C LEU A 916 -28.70 -19.51 -19.39
N ASN A 917 -28.49 -18.19 -19.44
CA ASN A 917 -29.51 -17.26 -19.86
C ASN A 917 -29.97 -17.57 -21.30
N PRO A 918 -31.25 -17.31 -21.64
CA PRO A 918 -31.80 -17.62 -22.96
C PRO A 918 -30.94 -17.06 -24.10
N ILE A 919 -30.53 -17.91 -25.04
CA ILE A 919 -29.62 -17.51 -26.12
C ILE A 919 -30.43 -17.08 -27.35
N GLY A 920 -30.13 -15.87 -27.84
CA GLY A 920 -30.74 -15.27 -29.03
C GLY A 920 -30.12 -15.75 -30.34
N LYS A 921 -30.64 -15.25 -31.47
CA LYS A 921 -30.09 -15.58 -32.81
C LYS A 921 -28.67 -15.06 -33.04
N ASP A 922 -28.30 -14.00 -32.34
CA ASP A 922 -26.97 -13.40 -32.42
C ASP A 922 -25.93 -14.16 -31.56
N GLY A 923 -26.36 -15.24 -30.90
CA GLY A 923 -25.53 -16.04 -30.01
C GLY A 923 -25.35 -15.42 -28.63
N CYS A 924 -24.35 -15.90 -27.91
CA CYS A 924 -23.83 -15.30 -26.68
C CYS A 924 -22.32 -15.48 -26.59
N SER A 925 -21.69 -14.81 -25.63
CA SER A 925 -20.31 -15.05 -25.22
C SER A 925 -20.29 -15.87 -23.93
N LEU A 926 -19.34 -16.80 -23.82
CA LEU A 926 -19.02 -17.48 -22.56
C LEU A 926 -17.59 -17.14 -22.15
N LYS A 927 -17.39 -16.87 -20.86
CA LYS A 927 -16.07 -16.71 -20.24
C LYS A 927 -15.92 -17.68 -19.08
N PHE A 928 -14.79 -18.38 -19.07
CA PHE A 928 -14.36 -19.26 -17.99
C PHE A 928 -13.13 -18.68 -17.32
N PHE A 929 -13.12 -18.63 -15.99
CA PHE A 929 -11.96 -18.13 -15.24
C PHE A 929 -11.71 -18.94 -13.97
N SER A 930 -10.48 -19.39 -13.79
CA SER A 930 -10.00 -19.99 -12.55
C SER A 930 -8.59 -19.49 -12.23
N ARG A 931 -8.41 -18.97 -11.02
CA ARG A 931 -7.10 -18.52 -10.53
C ARG A 931 -6.31 -19.62 -9.84
N GLN A 932 -6.97 -20.56 -9.18
CA GLN A 932 -6.32 -21.61 -8.40
C GLN A 932 -6.07 -22.84 -9.27
N SER A 933 -4.84 -23.34 -9.24
CA SER A 933 -4.49 -24.59 -9.89
C SER A 933 -5.02 -25.80 -9.12
N GLY A 934 -5.27 -26.89 -9.86
CA GLY A 934 -5.68 -28.17 -9.30
C GLY A 934 -7.15 -28.53 -9.47
N MET A 935 -7.96 -27.73 -10.15
CA MET A 935 -9.22 -28.23 -10.73
C MET A 935 -8.92 -28.93 -12.05
N GLU A 936 -9.52 -30.09 -12.30
CA GLU A 936 -9.48 -30.76 -13.59
C GLU A 936 -10.89 -30.87 -14.19
N ILE A 937 -11.00 -30.68 -15.50
CA ILE A 937 -12.23 -30.89 -16.28
C ILE A 937 -12.02 -32.10 -17.19
N LYS A 938 -12.90 -33.10 -17.09
CA LYS A 938 -12.86 -34.30 -17.95
C LYS A 938 -13.66 -34.12 -19.23
N ASP A 939 -14.81 -33.46 -19.13
CA ASP A 939 -15.76 -33.26 -20.22
C ASP A 939 -16.57 -31.99 -19.94
N ILE A 940 -16.88 -31.25 -20.99
CA ILE A 940 -17.73 -30.07 -20.96
C ILE A 940 -18.54 -29.96 -22.25
N LYS A 941 -19.85 -29.80 -22.11
CA LYS A 941 -20.75 -29.68 -23.25
C LYS A 941 -21.85 -28.66 -22.99
N ILE A 942 -22.28 -28.00 -24.06
CA ILE A 942 -23.44 -27.12 -24.10
C ILE A 942 -24.56 -27.89 -24.78
N ALA A 943 -25.74 -27.97 -24.17
CA ALA A 943 -26.89 -28.67 -24.72
C ALA A 943 -28.17 -27.84 -24.58
N ARG A 944 -29.08 -27.94 -25.55
CA ARG A 944 -30.38 -27.29 -25.46
C ARG A 944 -31.27 -28.00 -24.46
N ILE A 945 -31.93 -27.24 -23.60
CA ILE A 945 -32.95 -27.76 -22.67
C ILE A 945 -34.23 -28.01 -23.47
N LYS A 946 -34.75 -29.24 -23.41
CA LYS A 946 -36.06 -29.57 -23.97
C LYS A 946 -37.10 -29.45 -22.86
N HIS A 947 -37.94 -28.43 -22.95
CA HIS A 947 -39.15 -28.30 -22.14
C HIS A 947 -40.25 -29.24 -22.64
#